data_AF-A0AA92X6W3-F1
#
_entry.id   AF-A0AA92X6W3-F1
#
_cell.length_a   1.000
_cell.length_b   1.000
_cell.length_c   1.000
_cell.angle_alpha   90.00
_cell.angle_beta   90.00
_cell.angle_gamma   90.00
#
_symmetry.space_group_name_H-M   'P 1'
#
loop_
_entity.id
_entity.type
_entity.pdbx_description
1 polymer ?
#
loop_
_entity_poly.entity_id
_entity_poly.type
_entity_poly.pdbx_seq_one_letter_code
_entity_poly.pdbx_strand_id
1 'polypeptide(L)'
;MSKFLDRFRYFKQLAEPFSGDHGQTLDTNRDWEDGYRSRWQHDKIVRSTHGVNCTGSCSWKIYVKNGLVTWETQQTDYPRTRPDLPNHEPRGCPRGASYSWYLYSANRLKYPLMRKRLIALWREAKALHSDPVDAWGSIVSDPEKSKSYKVARGRGGFVRSSWQEVNELIAASNVYTAKTFGPDRIIGFSPIPAMSMVSYAAGARYLSLIGGTCLSFYDWYCDLPPASPMTWGEQTDVPESADWYNSSYIIAWGSNVPQTRTPDAHFFTEVRYKGTKTVAVTPDYAEVAKLCDQWLNPKQGTDSAMALAMGHVMLKEFHLDREVGYFRDYVRRYTDMPMLVVLEPREEGYYAAGRLLRAADLVDGLGQENNPEWKTVAIDQRSGELVAPQGSIGFRWGEQGKWNLEQREGKGRQEVELQLSLLGAHDEVAEVGFPYFGGIKAEGEHFNSVALDEILLHKLPVKRLRLADGSEALVTSVYDLTLANYGLERGLGDANCAANYDDVKAYTPAWAEQITGVSRHNIIRIAREFADNAEKTRGRSMIIVGAGVNHWYHMDMTYRGLINMLIFCGCVGQSGGGWAHYVGQEKLRPQTGWLPLAFGLDWQRPPRHMNSTSFFYNHSSQWRYETVATEELLSPLADKSRFGGSLIDLNVRAERMGWLPSAPQLGANPLHLAAQAKAAGQSPVDFTVDALKTGRLGFAAEQPDNPQNFPRNLFVWRSNLLGSSGKGHEYMLKYLLGTENGIQGKDLGQQGGAKPQEVEWLDNGGEGKLDLVVTLDFRMSSTCLYSDIVLPTATWYEKDDMNTSDMHPFIHPLSAAVDPAWDSRSDWEIYKGIAKAFSEVCVGHLGQETDVVTLPIQHDSPAELAQPYGVKDWKKGECELIPGKTAPHIMVVERDYPATYERFTSLGPLLDKLGNGGKGINWNTQTEVDFLKKLNYVKTEGPAAGRPKIESAIDAAEVILSLAPETNGQVAVKAWEALGNITGRDHRHLALNKEDEKIRFRDIQAQPRKIISSPTWSGLEDEHVSYNACYTNVHELIPWRTLSGRQQLYQDHEWMRAFGESLLVYRPPIDTRAAQPLLNRKPNGNKEKALNFLTPHQKWGIHSTYSDNLLMLTLSRGGPIVWMSEDDARDLGIQDNDWIEAFNANGALTARAVVSQRIPAGMTMMYHAQERIVNIPGSEITSQRGGIHNSVTRVCPKPTHMIGGYAQLAYGFNYYGTVGSNRDEFVVVRKMNRIDWLDGEGNDDSQGSQQEKAK
;
A
#
# COMPACT_ATOMS: atom_id res chain seq x y z
N MET A 1 22.58 60.42 -12.19
CA MET A 1 22.88 61.43 -11.14
C MET A 1 24.11 60.98 -10.37
N SER A 2 24.90 61.91 -9.84
CA SER A 2 26.13 61.56 -9.10
C SER A 2 25.82 61.41 -7.61
N LYS A 3 25.93 60.17 -7.07
CA LYS A 3 25.77 59.88 -5.64
C LYS A 3 26.70 60.74 -4.77
N PHE A 4 27.86 61.12 -5.29
CA PHE A 4 28.80 62.01 -4.62
C PHE A 4 28.27 63.46 -4.54
N LEU A 5 27.72 63.99 -5.62
CA LEU A 5 27.14 65.35 -5.63
C LEU A 5 25.83 65.42 -4.85
N ASP A 6 25.04 64.34 -4.80
CA ASP A 6 23.80 64.28 -4.00
C ASP A 6 24.07 64.46 -2.50
N ARG A 7 25.26 64.10 -2.01
CA ARG A 7 25.67 64.37 -0.61
C ARG A 7 25.68 65.86 -0.28
N PHE A 8 25.88 66.75 -1.26
CA PHE A 8 25.86 68.20 -1.05
C PHE A 8 24.43 68.73 -0.87
N ARG A 9 23.41 67.90 -1.10
CA ARG A 9 22.01 68.20 -0.76
C ARG A 9 21.64 67.83 0.68
N TYR A 10 22.61 67.46 1.54
CA TYR A 10 22.37 66.96 2.90
C TYR A 10 21.25 67.69 3.65
N PHE A 11 21.38 69.01 3.84
CA PHE A 11 20.36 69.81 4.54
C PHE A 11 19.09 70.04 3.72
N LYS A 12 19.16 69.99 2.39
CA LYS A 12 17.98 70.09 1.50
C LYS A 12 17.12 68.82 1.51
N GLN A 13 17.66 67.71 2.02
CA GLN A 13 16.94 66.44 2.15
C GLN A 13 16.28 66.27 3.52
N LEU A 14 16.52 67.18 4.48
CA LEU A 14 15.82 67.19 5.77
C LEU A 14 14.40 67.73 5.57
N ALA A 15 13.40 66.90 5.83
CA ALA A 15 11.99 67.30 5.88
C ALA A 15 11.57 67.62 7.33
N GLU A 16 10.27 67.56 7.65
CA GLU A 16 9.82 67.89 9.00
C GLU A 16 10.37 66.89 10.04
N PRO A 17 10.91 67.38 11.17
CA PRO A 17 11.15 66.54 12.33
C PRO A 17 9.82 66.09 12.92
N PHE A 18 9.83 64.96 13.61
CA PHE A 18 8.65 64.41 14.25
C PHE A 18 9.00 63.89 15.64
N SER A 19 7.97 63.75 16.49
CA SER A 19 8.12 63.32 17.89
C SER A 19 9.06 64.21 18.72
N GLY A 20 8.90 65.54 18.62
CA GLY A 20 9.68 66.50 19.42
C GLY A 20 11.18 66.42 19.16
N ASP A 21 11.58 66.50 17.88
CA ASP A 21 12.95 66.36 17.38
C ASP A 21 13.64 65.00 17.62
N HIS A 22 12.92 63.99 18.13
CA HIS A 22 13.46 62.63 18.26
C HIS A 22 13.71 61.96 16.90
N GLY A 23 12.82 62.21 15.93
CA GLY A 23 12.89 61.65 14.60
C GLY A 23 13.04 62.71 13.52
N GLN A 24 13.73 62.36 12.45
CA GLN A 24 13.93 63.21 11.28
C GLN A 24 13.42 62.50 10.03
N THR A 25 12.49 63.12 9.31
CA THR A 25 12.07 62.65 7.99
C THR A 25 13.11 63.06 6.94
N LEU A 26 13.49 62.15 6.03
CA LEU A 26 14.48 62.42 4.98
C LEU A 26 13.89 62.18 3.58
N ASP A 27 13.91 63.21 2.74
CA ASP A 27 13.59 63.13 1.31
C ASP A 27 14.84 62.78 0.49
N THR A 28 15.42 61.62 0.79
CA THR A 28 16.63 61.10 0.13
C THR A 28 16.34 60.06 -0.94
N ASN A 29 17.31 59.83 -1.84
CA ASN A 29 17.23 58.83 -2.90
C ASN A 29 17.18 57.40 -2.31
N ARG A 30 16.28 56.56 -2.83
CA ARG A 30 16.08 55.16 -2.42
C ARG A 30 16.20 54.18 -3.60
N ASP A 31 16.85 54.58 -4.70
CA ASP A 31 16.95 53.76 -5.92
C ASP A 31 17.71 52.45 -5.70
N TRP A 32 18.54 52.36 -4.66
CA TRP A 32 19.24 51.12 -4.28
C TRP A 32 18.28 49.96 -3.96
N GLU A 33 17.02 50.26 -3.62
CA GLU A 33 15.97 49.27 -3.38
C GLU A 33 15.61 48.45 -4.62
N ASP A 34 15.90 48.98 -5.82
CA ASP A 34 15.69 48.24 -7.07
C ASP A 34 16.52 46.95 -7.13
N GLY A 35 17.62 46.85 -6.38
CA GLY A 35 18.39 45.61 -6.26
C GLY A 35 17.55 44.42 -5.77
N TYR A 36 16.69 44.61 -4.77
CA TYR A 36 15.79 43.56 -4.28
C TYR A 36 14.57 43.39 -5.18
N ARG A 37 14.02 44.49 -5.74
CA ARG A 37 12.88 44.42 -6.67
C ARG A 37 13.23 43.60 -7.92
N SER A 38 14.40 43.82 -8.51
CA SER A 38 14.87 43.08 -9.68
C SER A 38 15.21 41.62 -9.40
N ARG A 39 15.52 41.26 -8.13
CA ARG A 39 15.63 39.86 -7.73
C ARG A 39 14.29 39.14 -7.77
N TRP A 40 13.22 39.78 -7.27
CA TRP A 40 11.86 39.22 -7.21
C TRP A 40 11.17 39.13 -8.58
N GLN A 41 11.42 40.10 -9.46
CA GLN A 41 10.93 40.06 -10.84
C GLN A 41 11.34 38.78 -11.56
N HIS A 42 10.45 38.23 -12.38
CA HIS A 42 10.60 36.94 -13.07
C HIS A 42 9.98 37.02 -14.46
N ASP A 43 10.32 36.06 -15.32
CA ASP A 43 9.92 36.02 -16.73
C ASP A 43 8.48 35.52 -16.87
N LYS A 44 8.14 34.45 -16.13
CA LYS A 44 6.82 33.81 -16.11
C LYS A 44 6.62 32.95 -14.88
N ILE A 45 5.36 32.60 -14.63
CA ILE A 45 4.96 31.53 -13.70
C ILE A 45 4.29 30.41 -14.48
N VAL A 46 4.58 29.16 -14.10
CA VAL A 46 3.95 27.96 -14.69
C VAL A 46 3.32 27.14 -13.58
N ARG A 47 2.13 26.58 -13.80
CA ARG A 47 1.52 25.66 -12.84
C ARG A 47 2.20 24.30 -12.95
N SER A 48 2.62 23.73 -11.82
CA SER A 48 2.99 22.32 -11.75
C SER A 48 2.69 21.76 -10.35
N THR A 49 3.07 20.52 -10.09
CA THR A 49 2.93 19.82 -8.82
C THR A 49 4.15 18.90 -8.62
N HIS A 50 4.12 18.08 -7.56
CA HIS A 50 5.19 17.17 -7.20
C HIS A 50 4.76 15.71 -7.37
N GLY A 51 5.41 14.99 -8.28
CA GLY A 51 5.21 13.55 -8.49
C GLY A 51 5.89 12.69 -7.44
N VAL A 52 5.54 12.89 -6.16
CA VAL A 52 6.10 12.20 -4.99
C VAL A 52 4.99 11.68 -4.09
N ASN A 53 5.23 10.53 -3.45
CA ASN A 53 4.24 9.83 -2.64
C ASN A 53 4.06 10.50 -1.26
N CYS A 54 3.34 11.62 -1.21
CA CYS A 54 3.17 12.42 0.01
C CYS A 54 1.72 12.68 0.42
N THR A 55 0.75 12.24 -0.39
CA THR A 55 -0.69 12.61 -0.34
C THR A 55 -1.00 14.10 -0.53
N GLY A 56 0.02 14.95 -0.54
CA GLY A 56 -0.17 16.39 -0.54
C GLY A 56 -0.88 16.91 -1.80
N SER A 57 -0.56 16.38 -2.98
CA SER A 57 -1.16 16.80 -4.25
C SER A 57 -1.25 18.34 -4.37
N CYS A 58 -0.16 19.03 -4.04
CA CYS A 58 -0.14 20.50 -3.96
C CYS A 58 0.21 21.12 -5.32
N SER A 59 -0.54 22.10 -5.77
CA SER A 59 -0.29 22.87 -6.98
C SER A 59 0.61 24.05 -6.65
N TRP A 60 1.62 24.32 -7.47
CA TRP A 60 2.66 25.33 -7.25
C TRP A 60 2.81 26.25 -8.45
N LYS A 61 3.21 27.49 -8.17
CA LYS A 61 3.71 28.49 -9.13
C LYS A 61 5.20 28.28 -9.29
N ILE A 62 5.63 27.89 -10.48
CA ILE A 62 7.03 27.65 -10.81
C ILE A 62 7.59 28.89 -11.47
N TYR A 63 8.53 29.56 -10.81
CA TYR A 63 9.07 30.84 -11.28
C TYR A 63 10.25 30.61 -12.21
N VAL A 64 10.10 31.06 -13.45
CA VAL A 64 11.19 31.11 -14.43
C VAL A 64 11.76 32.52 -14.46
N LYS A 65 13.08 32.65 -14.28
CA LYS A 65 13.81 33.91 -14.36
C LYS A 65 15.13 33.67 -15.08
N ASN A 66 15.45 34.53 -16.04
CA ASN A 66 16.60 34.36 -16.94
C ASN A 66 16.54 33.03 -17.71
N GLY A 67 15.33 32.56 -18.06
CA GLY A 67 15.13 31.28 -18.74
C GLY A 67 15.40 30.03 -17.90
N LEU A 68 15.64 30.18 -16.59
CA LEU A 68 15.88 29.08 -15.66
C LEU A 68 14.79 29.05 -14.59
N VAL A 69 14.44 27.86 -14.11
CA VAL A 69 13.61 27.74 -12.92
C VAL A 69 14.43 28.20 -11.71
N THR A 70 13.85 29.05 -10.86
CA THR A 70 14.59 29.68 -9.76
C THR A 70 14.03 29.35 -8.38
N TRP A 71 12.71 29.43 -8.20
CA TRP A 71 12.02 29.03 -6.97
C TRP A 71 10.55 28.71 -7.27
N GLU A 72 9.84 28.26 -6.24
CA GLU A 72 8.43 27.93 -6.27
C GLU A 72 7.69 28.55 -5.08
N THR A 73 6.43 28.93 -5.28
CA THR A 73 5.49 29.24 -4.19
C THR A 73 4.18 28.51 -4.47
N GLN A 74 3.37 28.24 -3.45
CA GLN A 74 2.11 27.54 -3.66
C GLN A 74 1.16 28.32 -4.58
N GLN A 75 0.33 27.58 -5.31
CA GLN A 75 -0.89 28.11 -5.89
C GLN A 75 -1.95 28.23 -4.80
N THR A 76 -2.81 29.22 -4.95
CA THR A 76 -3.78 29.63 -3.94
C THR A 76 -5.21 29.64 -4.50
N ASP A 77 -5.38 29.08 -5.69
CA ASP A 77 -6.55 29.26 -6.54
C ASP A 77 -7.36 27.98 -6.75
N TYR A 78 -7.20 27.00 -5.86
CA TYR A 78 -8.10 25.86 -5.76
C TYR A 78 -9.57 26.34 -5.74
N PRO A 79 -10.50 25.64 -6.41
CA PRO A 79 -11.92 25.90 -6.21
C PRO A 79 -12.24 25.90 -4.71
N ARG A 80 -12.87 26.98 -4.27
CA ARG A 80 -13.17 27.19 -2.85
C ARG A 80 -14.13 26.12 -2.35
N THR A 81 -13.96 25.74 -1.10
CA THR A 81 -14.91 24.89 -0.39
C THR A 81 -16.18 25.69 -0.06
N ARG A 82 -17.18 25.02 0.52
CA ARG A 82 -18.38 25.67 1.04
C ARG A 82 -18.03 26.77 2.05
N PRO A 83 -18.88 27.81 2.23
CA PRO A 83 -18.62 28.89 3.18
C PRO A 83 -18.41 28.46 4.64
N ASP A 84 -18.93 27.31 5.05
CA ASP A 84 -18.78 26.75 6.41
C ASP A 84 -17.48 25.95 6.61
N LEU A 85 -16.70 25.76 5.55
CA LEU A 85 -15.43 25.04 5.56
C LEU A 85 -14.26 25.99 5.27
N PRO A 86 -13.10 25.82 5.91
CA PRO A 86 -11.88 26.48 5.46
C PRO A 86 -11.49 25.97 4.08
N ASN A 87 -10.86 26.82 3.27
CA ASN A 87 -10.36 26.44 1.95
C ASN A 87 -9.05 25.66 2.08
N HIS A 88 -8.67 24.94 1.02
CA HIS A 88 -7.42 24.17 0.97
C HIS A 88 -6.15 25.04 0.82
N GLU A 89 -6.27 26.28 0.35
CA GLU A 89 -5.14 27.20 0.17
C GLU A 89 -4.39 27.43 1.51
N PRO A 90 -3.04 27.43 1.54
CA PRO A 90 -2.09 27.26 0.43
C PRO A 90 -1.63 25.83 0.16
N ARG A 91 -2.01 24.87 1.00
CA ARG A 91 -1.34 23.55 1.05
C ARG A 91 0.19 23.73 1.12
N GLY A 92 0.93 22.85 0.44
CA GLY A 92 2.39 22.86 0.40
C GLY A 92 3.04 22.29 1.65
N CYS A 93 4.36 22.11 1.58
CA CYS A 93 5.16 21.60 2.68
C CYS A 93 6.63 22.01 2.49
N PRO A 94 7.49 21.97 3.53
CA PRO A 94 8.89 22.38 3.41
C PRO A 94 9.69 21.55 2.40
N ARG A 95 9.33 20.28 2.19
CA ARG A 95 9.96 19.43 1.17
C ARG A 95 9.67 19.99 -0.23
N GLY A 96 8.39 20.16 -0.55
CA GLY A 96 7.94 20.68 -1.83
C GLY A 96 8.50 22.07 -2.16
N ALA A 97 8.65 22.93 -1.15
CA ALA A 97 9.25 24.26 -1.31
C ALA A 97 10.76 24.25 -1.63
N SER A 98 11.42 23.09 -1.57
CA SER A 98 12.85 22.93 -1.85
C SER A 98 13.14 22.23 -3.17
N TYR A 99 12.12 21.88 -3.96
CA TYR A 99 12.29 21.01 -5.13
C TYR A 99 13.10 21.68 -6.25
N SER A 100 12.96 22.99 -6.44
CA SER A 100 13.73 23.78 -7.42
C SER A 100 15.25 23.56 -7.32
N TRP A 101 15.76 23.21 -6.14
CA TRP A 101 17.17 22.87 -5.92
C TRP A 101 17.66 21.77 -6.88
N TYR A 102 16.86 20.73 -7.11
CA TYR A 102 17.30 19.55 -7.86
C TYR A 102 17.67 19.85 -9.31
N LEU A 103 16.98 20.80 -9.94
CA LEU A 103 17.04 21.02 -11.39
C LEU A 103 18.47 21.23 -11.88
N TYR A 104 19.27 21.96 -11.11
CA TYR A 104 20.66 22.28 -11.45
C TYR A 104 21.66 21.89 -10.34
N SER A 105 21.22 21.07 -9.38
CA SER A 105 22.06 20.60 -8.27
C SER A 105 23.26 19.78 -8.74
N ALA A 106 24.22 19.60 -7.84
CA ALA A 106 25.37 18.73 -8.06
C ALA A 106 24.98 17.24 -8.24
N ASN A 107 23.80 16.82 -7.74
CA ASN A 107 23.35 15.43 -7.81
C ASN A 107 22.39 15.14 -8.99
N ARG A 108 22.13 16.13 -9.86
CA ARG A 108 21.28 15.99 -11.04
C ARG A 108 21.86 14.99 -12.04
N LEU A 109 21.05 14.02 -12.46
CA LEU A 109 21.36 13.15 -13.60
C LEU A 109 21.15 13.90 -14.91
N LYS A 110 22.19 13.94 -15.74
CA LYS A 110 22.25 14.77 -16.96
C LYS A 110 22.24 13.96 -18.25
N TYR A 111 22.79 12.74 -18.19
CA TYR A 111 23.06 11.88 -19.34
C TYR A 111 22.71 10.44 -19.00
N PRO A 112 22.36 9.60 -19.99
CA PRO A 112 22.31 8.16 -19.79
C PRO A 112 23.69 7.66 -19.37
N LEU A 113 23.75 6.88 -18.30
CA LEU A 113 24.96 6.31 -17.73
C LEU A 113 24.89 4.78 -17.81
N MET A 114 26.05 4.16 -18.03
CA MET A 114 26.20 2.70 -17.99
C MET A 114 27.44 2.34 -17.17
N ARG A 115 27.39 1.21 -16.45
CA ARG A 115 28.55 0.68 -15.74
C ARG A 115 29.70 0.43 -16.72
N LYS A 116 30.90 0.92 -16.42
CA LYS A 116 32.08 0.82 -17.30
C LYS A 116 32.41 -0.60 -17.72
N ARG A 117 32.22 -1.58 -16.83
CA ARG A 117 32.46 -2.98 -17.18
C ARG A 117 31.44 -3.51 -18.18
N LEU A 118 30.17 -3.18 -18.00
CA LEU A 118 29.10 -3.61 -18.91
C LEU A 118 29.26 -2.97 -20.30
N ILE A 119 29.52 -1.66 -20.38
CA ILE A 119 29.65 -0.97 -21.67
C ILE A 119 30.86 -1.47 -22.48
N ALA A 120 31.96 -1.85 -21.81
CA ALA A 120 33.11 -2.46 -22.46
C ALA A 120 32.75 -3.80 -23.09
N LEU A 121 32.14 -4.70 -22.30
CA LEU A 121 31.67 -6.00 -22.77
C LEU A 121 30.64 -5.85 -23.90
N TRP A 122 29.72 -4.89 -23.79
CA TRP A 122 28.71 -4.62 -24.81
C TRP A 122 29.33 -4.24 -26.15
N ARG A 123 30.26 -3.28 -26.16
CA ARG A 123 30.93 -2.83 -27.38
C ARG A 123 31.81 -3.91 -28.00
N GLU A 124 32.52 -4.69 -27.17
CA GLU A 124 33.28 -5.86 -27.63
C GLU A 124 32.37 -6.92 -28.26
N ALA A 125 31.23 -7.23 -27.63
CA ALA A 125 30.26 -8.18 -28.16
C ALA A 125 29.64 -7.67 -29.47
N LYS A 126 29.27 -6.40 -29.56
CA LYS A 126 28.74 -5.80 -30.81
C LYS A 126 29.75 -5.78 -31.96
N ALA A 127 31.05 -5.81 -31.69
CA ALA A 127 32.06 -5.93 -32.73
C ALA A 127 32.13 -7.34 -33.34
N LEU A 128 31.65 -8.36 -32.59
CA LEU A 128 31.63 -9.76 -33.01
C LEU A 128 30.25 -10.22 -33.48
N HIS A 129 29.19 -9.61 -32.96
CA HIS A 129 27.80 -9.93 -33.24
C HIS A 129 27.09 -8.68 -33.79
N SER A 130 26.73 -8.72 -35.08
CA SER A 130 25.97 -7.64 -35.71
C SER A 130 24.55 -7.50 -35.13
N ASP A 131 23.97 -8.63 -34.72
CA ASP A 131 22.69 -8.68 -34.03
C ASP A 131 22.89 -8.34 -32.53
N PRO A 132 22.25 -7.28 -32.01
CA PRO A 132 22.41 -6.89 -30.62
C PRO A 132 21.84 -7.92 -29.63
N VAL A 133 20.85 -8.75 -30.02
CA VAL A 133 20.31 -9.83 -29.17
C VAL A 133 21.33 -10.93 -28.96
N ASP A 134 22.03 -11.32 -30.04
CA ASP A 134 23.12 -12.30 -29.95
C ASP A 134 24.32 -11.72 -29.20
N ALA A 135 24.62 -10.42 -29.39
CA ALA A 135 25.65 -9.72 -28.62
C ALA A 135 25.36 -9.80 -27.12
N TRP A 136 24.12 -9.52 -26.69
CA TRP A 136 23.71 -9.64 -25.29
C TRP A 136 23.77 -11.10 -24.82
N GLY A 137 23.29 -12.03 -25.63
CA GLY A 137 23.37 -13.47 -25.37
C GLY A 137 24.80 -13.93 -25.06
N SER A 138 25.80 -13.44 -25.82
CA SER A 138 27.23 -13.76 -25.64
C SER A 138 27.84 -13.24 -24.32
N ILE A 139 27.18 -12.28 -23.66
CA ILE A 139 27.60 -11.70 -22.38
C ILE A 139 26.90 -12.42 -21.23
N VAL A 140 25.57 -12.54 -21.30
CA VAL A 140 24.76 -13.01 -20.17
C VAL A 140 24.83 -14.52 -19.98
N SER A 141 25.08 -15.28 -21.06
CA SER A 141 25.27 -16.74 -21.00
C SER A 141 26.68 -17.16 -20.56
N ASP A 142 27.63 -16.23 -20.54
CA ASP A 142 29.00 -16.44 -20.03
C ASP A 142 29.03 -16.07 -18.54
N PRO A 143 29.20 -17.04 -17.61
CA PRO A 143 29.16 -16.79 -16.18
C PRO A 143 30.22 -15.78 -15.71
N GLU A 144 31.41 -15.77 -16.30
CA GLU A 144 32.51 -14.88 -15.92
C GLU A 144 32.22 -13.44 -16.37
N LYS A 145 31.75 -13.26 -17.62
CA LYS A 145 31.34 -11.93 -18.10
C LYS A 145 30.16 -11.40 -17.29
N SER A 146 29.13 -12.22 -17.09
CA SER A 146 27.92 -11.88 -16.33
C SER A 146 28.28 -11.45 -14.90
N LYS A 147 29.06 -12.26 -14.19
CA LYS A 147 29.54 -11.94 -12.85
C LYS A 147 30.34 -10.63 -12.82
N SER A 148 31.22 -10.40 -13.81
CA SER A 148 32.16 -9.27 -13.79
C SER A 148 31.50 -7.89 -13.75
N TYR A 149 30.33 -7.68 -14.37
CA TYR A 149 29.61 -6.40 -14.23
C TYR A 149 28.64 -6.40 -13.05
N LYS A 150 28.05 -7.55 -12.68
CA LYS A 150 27.14 -7.66 -11.53
C LYS A 150 27.83 -7.31 -10.21
N VAL A 151 29.04 -7.82 -9.98
CA VAL A 151 29.82 -7.48 -8.77
C VAL A 151 30.30 -6.02 -8.73
N ALA A 152 30.26 -5.31 -9.86
CA ALA A 152 30.60 -3.89 -9.95
C ALA A 152 29.44 -2.95 -9.58
N ARG A 153 28.22 -3.49 -9.36
CA ARG A 153 27.06 -2.72 -8.88
C ARG A 153 27.36 -2.12 -7.50
N GLY A 154 27.11 -0.82 -7.34
CA GLY A 154 27.37 -0.11 -6.08
C GLY A 154 28.85 0.15 -5.77
N ARG A 155 29.76 0.05 -6.77
CA ARG A 155 31.21 0.26 -6.61
C ARG A 155 31.78 1.33 -7.56
N GLY A 156 30.96 2.33 -7.90
CA GLY A 156 31.35 3.41 -8.81
C GLY A 156 31.54 2.95 -10.27
N GLY A 157 32.34 3.68 -11.04
CA GLY A 157 32.65 3.32 -12.43
C GLY A 157 31.51 3.52 -13.43
N PHE A 158 30.59 4.44 -13.19
CA PHE A 158 29.65 4.87 -14.24
C PHE A 158 30.36 5.73 -15.29
N VAL A 159 29.99 5.54 -16.55
CA VAL A 159 30.45 6.39 -17.66
C VAL A 159 29.25 6.87 -18.48
N ARG A 160 29.41 8.04 -19.11
CA ARG A 160 28.42 8.57 -20.03
C ARG A 160 28.25 7.63 -21.24
N SER A 161 27.01 7.32 -21.57
CA SER A 161 26.59 6.63 -22.79
C SER A 161 25.69 7.56 -23.62
N SER A 162 24.90 7.03 -24.54
CA SER A 162 23.93 7.76 -25.36
C SER A 162 22.57 7.06 -25.32
N TRP A 163 21.49 7.80 -25.61
CA TRP A 163 20.14 7.22 -25.69
C TRP A 163 20.05 6.08 -26.70
N GLN A 164 20.75 6.18 -27.83
CA GLN A 164 20.79 5.14 -28.84
C GLN A 164 21.42 3.85 -28.29
N GLU A 165 22.59 3.95 -27.65
CA GLU A 165 23.32 2.78 -27.14
C GLU A 165 22.56 2.08 -26.00
N VAL A 166 21.99 2.85 -25.05
CA VAL A 166 21.24 2.25 -23.95
C VAL A 166 19.91 1.66 -24.40
N ASN A 167 19.18 2.32 -25.33
CA ASN A 167 17.90 1.78 -25.82
C ASN A 167 18.10 0.46 -26.57
N GLU A 168 19.15 0.35 -27.39
CA GLU A 168 19.48 -0.88 -28.11
C GLU A 168 19.84 -2.02 -27.15
N LEU A 169 20.71 -1.77 -26.16
CA LEU A 169 21.07 -2.79 -25.16
C LEU A 169 19.86 -3.24 -24.35
N ILE A 170 19.04 -2.29 -23.87
CA ILE A 170 17.82 -2.59 -23.11
C ILE A 170 16.87 -3.44 -23.96
N ALA A 171 16.59 -3.01 -25.19
CA ALA A 171 15.74 -3.73 -26.12
C ALA A 171 16.25 -5.16 -26.37
N ALA A 172 17.53 -5.31 -26.68
CA ALA A 172 18.17 -6.60 -26.92
C ALA A 172 18.08 -7.54 -25.71
N SER A 173 18.33 -7.00 -24.51
CA SER A 173 18.23 -7.75 -23.27
C SER A 173 16.80 -8.22 -22.98
N ASN A 174 15.81 -7.39 -23.30
CA ASN A 174 14.39 -7.73 -23.16
C ASN A 174 13.98 -8.80 -24.17
N VAL A 175 14.35 -8.66 -25.45
CA VAL A 175 14.06 -9.66 -26.49
C VAL A 175 14.71 -11.01 -26.14
N TYR A 176 15.98 -11.02 -25.77
CA TYR A 176 16.69 -12.23 -25.35
C TYR A 176 15.97 -12.93 -24.19
N THR A 177 15.58 -12.16 -23.17
CA THR A 177 14.90 -12.69 -21.98
C THR A 177 13.53 -13.27 -22.32
N ALA A 178 12.70 -12.55 -23.06
CA ALA A 178 11.37 -13.01 -23.45
C ALA A 178 11.43 -14.27 -24.33
N LYS A 179 12.36 -14.31 -25.28
CA LYS A 179 12.58 -15.46 -26.18
C LYS A 179 13.10 -16.69 -25.43
N THR A 180 14.07 -16.51 -24.53
CA THR A 180 14.79 -17.63 -23.92
C THR A 180 14.07 -18.18 -22.69
N PHE A 181 13.58 -17.29 -21.82
CA PHE A 181 13.03 -17.66 -20.50
C PHE A 181 11.54 -17.40 -20.39
N GLY A 182 11.05 -16.34 -21.03
CA GLY A 182 9.66 -15.92 -20.98
C GLY A 182 9.50 -14.44 -20.67
N PRO A 183 8.42 -13.80 -21.14
CA PRO A 183 8.19 -12.37 -20.95
C PRO A 183 8.02 -11.98 -19.48
N ASP A 184 7.54 -12.89 -18.62
CA ASP A 184 7.39 -12.69 -17.17
C ASP A 184 8.71 -12.74 -16.37
N ARG A 185 9.86 -12.89 -17.04
CA ARG A 185 11.20 -12.65 -16.49
C ARG A 185 11.69 -11.21 -16.72
N ILE A 186 10.84 -10.35 -17.28
CA ILE A 186 11.00 -8.90 -17.40
C ILE A 186 10.01 -8.23 -16.45
N ILE A 187 10.52 -7.39 -15.55
CA ILE A 187 9.80 -6.91 -14.38
C ILE A 187 9.94 -5.39 -14.30
N GLY A 188 8.86 -4.71 -13.91
CA GLY A 188 8.89 -3.30 -13.58
C GLY A 188 8.39 -3.02 -12.18
N PHE A 189 9.14 -2.23 -11.44
CA PHE A 189 8.73 -1.66 -10.17
C PHE A 189 8.53 -0.14 -10.30
N SER A 190 7.28 0.30 -10.21
CA SER A 190 6.93 1.70 -10.04
C SER A 190 5.69 1.84 -9.15
N PRO A 191 5.72 2.69 -8.12
CA PRO A 191 4.64 2.78 -7.14
C PRO A 191 3.67 3.93 -7.45
N ILE A 192 2.49 3.91 -6.83
CA ILE A 192 1.66 5.11 -6.59
C ILE A 192 1.40 5.91 -7.88
N PRO A 193 0.50 5.44 -8.76
CA PRO A 193 0.24 6.13 -10.02
C PRO A 193 -0.42 7.50 -9.82
N ALA A 194 -1.16 7.72 -8.73
CA ALA A 194 -1.89 8.96 -8.48
C ALA A 194 -1.00 10.21 -8.39
N MET A 195 0.30 10.08 -8.09
CA MET A 195 1.21 11.23 -8.03
C MET A 195 1.68 11.73 -9.40
N SER A 196 1.64 10.87 -10.43
CA SER A 196 2.08 11.19 -11.80
C SER A 196 1.63 10.05 -12.74
N MET A 197 0.38 10.15 -13.20
CA MET A 197 -0.38 9.05 -13.79
C MET A 197 0.24 8.50 -15.09
N VAL A 198 0.62 9.39 -15.99
CA VAL A 198 1.22 9.06 -17.30
C VAL A 198 2.65 8.57 -17.13
N SER A 199 3.40 9.13 -16.18
CA SER A 199 4.76 8.69 -15.86
C SER A 199 4.79 7.26 -15.30
N TYR A 200 3.79 6.87 -14.52
CA TYR A 200 3.59 5.45 -14.17
C TYR A 200 3.24 4.64 -15.43
N ALA A 201 2.21 5.10 -16.17
CA ALA A 201 1.67 4.37 -17.30
C ALA A 201 2.71 4.08 -18.38
N ALA A 202 3.72 4.94 -18.55
CA ALA A 202 4.80 4.77 -19.50
C ALA A 202 5.48 3.38 -19.41
N GLY A 203 6.03 3.04 -18.24
CA GLY A 203 6.71 1.75 -18.07
C GLY A 203 5.73 0.57 -18.01
N ALA A 204 4.61 0.75 -17.32
CA ALA A 204 3.60 -0.29 -17.19
C ALA A 204 2.97 -0.67 -18.53
N ARG A 205 2.75 0.30 -19.44
CA ARG A 205 2.16 0.06 -20.76
C ARG A 205 3.12 -0.72 -21.64
N TYR A 206 4.40 -0.34 -21.64
CA TYR A 206 5.45 -1.09 -22.34
C TYR A 206 5.49 -2.54 -21.85
N LEU A 207 5.61 -2.74 -20.53
CA LEU A 207 5.70 -4.07 -19.92
C LEU A 207 4.47 -4.92 -20.25
N SER A 208 3.26 -4.40 -20.06
CA SER A 208 2.04 -5.16 -20.30
C SER A 208 1.85 -5.57 -21.76
N LEU A 209 2.26 -4.73 -22.72
CA LEU A 209 2.23 -5.05 -24.15
C LEU A 209 3.15 -6.24 -24.46
N ILE A 210 4.39 -6.22 -23.96
CA ILE A 210 5.37 -7.31 -24.17
C ILE A 210 5.15 -8.52 -23.25
N GLY A 211 4.25 -8.42 -22.27
CA GLY A 211 3.95 -9.49 -21.32
C GLY A 211 4.82 -9.53 -20.07
N GLY A 212 5.57 -8.47 -19.80
CA GLY A 212 6.32 -8.27 -18.57
C GLY A 212 5.42 -8.06 -17.35
N THR A 213 6.00 -8.26 -16.17
CA THR A 213 5.30 -8.21 -14.89
C THR A 213 5.32 -6.80 -14.30
N CYS A 214 4.13 -6.29 -13.95
CA CYS A 214 3.95 -5.07 -13.18
C CYS A 214 3.83 -5.39 -11.69
N LEU A 215 4.83 -4.97 -10.91
CA LEU A 215 4.89 -5.17 -9.47
C LEU A 215 3.98 -4.18 -8.70
N SER A 216 3.29 -4.67 -7.67
CA SER A 216 2.45 -3.87 -6.78
C SER A 216 3.28 -3.01 -5.84
N PHE A 217 2.63 -2.11 -5.12
CA PHE A 217 3.29 -1.19 -4.20
C PHE A 217 2.56 -1.00 -2.88
N TYR A 218 1.22 -1.02 -2.86
CA TYR A 218 0.46 -0.60 -1.69
C TYR A 218 0.58 -1.61 -0.53
N ASP A 219 0.43 -2.89 -0.86
CA ASP A 219 0.72 -4.03 0.00
C ASP A 219 2.21 -4.06 0.42
N TRP A 220 3.11 -3.93 -0.54
CA TRP A 220 4.56 -3.94 -0.32
C TRP A 220 5.05 -2.83 0.60
N TYR A 221 4.47 -1.64 0.49
CA TYR A 221 4.82 -0.51 1.34
C TYR A 221 4.28 -0.66 2.75
N CYS A 222 3.36 -1.61 2.96
CA CYS A 222 2.57 -1.74 4.18
C CYS A 222 1.60 -0.57 4.34
N ASP A 223 1.22 0.04 3.23
CA ASP A 223 0.25 1.13 3.16
C ASP A 223 -1.17 0.56 3.04
N LEU A 224 -1.34 -0.59 2.37
CA LEU A 224 -2.57 -1.39 2.41
C LEU A 224 -2.89 -1.76 3.87
N PRO A 225 -4.09 -1.47 4.36
CA PRO A 225 -4.61 -2.06 5.59
C PRO A 225 -5.48 -3.27 5.21
N PRO A 226 -5.03 -4.54 5.36
CA PRO A 226 -5.81 -5.72 4.98
C PRO A 226 -7.18 -5.82 5.67
N ALA A 227 -7.35 -5.14 6.81
CA ALA A 227 -8.62 -4.96 7.49
C ALA A 227 -9.69 -4.24 6.63
N SER A 228 -9.31 -3.36 5.69
CA SER A 228 -10.26 -2.69 4.79
C SER A 228 -10.90 -3.69 3.80
N PRO A 229 -10.11 -4.50 3.04
CA PRO A 229 -10.65 -5.61 2.26
C PRO A 229 -11.48 -6.58 3.11
N MET A 230 -10.99 -6.98 4.29
CA MET A 230 -11.72 -7.88 5.19
C MET A 230 -13.11 -7.34 5.58
N THR A 231 -13.20 -6.07 5.98
CA THR A 231 -14.44 -5.49 6.49
C THR A 231 -15.38 -4.97 5.41
N TRP A 232 -14.85 -4.41 4.32
CA TRP A 232 -15.66 -3.65 3.34
C TRP A 232 -15.57 -4.17 1.91
N GLY A 233 -14.67 -5.12 1.65
CA GLY A 233 -14.30 -5.48 0.29
C GLY A 233 -13.79 -4.28 -0.51
N GLU A 234 -13.02 -3.40 0.12
CA GLU A 234 -12.43 -2.20 -0.50
C GLU A 234 -10.92 -2.20 -0.26
N GLN A 235 -10.13 -1.81 -1.27
CA GLN A 235 -8.69 -1.65 -1.10
C GLN A 235 -8.41 -0.60 -0.02
N THR A 236 -8.87 0.62 -0.28
CA THR A 236 -8.90 1.75 0.64
C THR A 236 -9.86 2.78 0.05
N ASP A 237 -10.73 3.32 0.89
CA ASP A 237 -11.49 4.51 0.57
C ASP A 237 -11.71 5.29 1.87
N VAL A 238 -11.42 6.59 1.86
CA VAL A 238 -11.36 7.43 3.06
C VAL A 238 -12.00 8.80 2.83
N PRO A 239 -12.52 9.45 3.89
CA PRO A 239 -12.95 10.84 3.82
C PRO A 239 -11.84 11.76 3.34
N GLU A 240 -12.20 12.87 2.69
CA GLU A 240 -11.25 13.94 2.39
C GLU A 240 -10.86 14.72 3.65
N SER A 241 -9.77 15.50 3.60
CA SER A 241 -9.32 16.30 4.75
C SER A 241 -10.34 17.37 5.16
N ALA A 242 -11.09 17.93 4.21
CA ALA A 242 -12.15 18.89 4.50
C ALA A 242 -13.27 18.29 5.36
N ASP A 243 -13.51 16.97 5.26
CA ASP A 243 -14.52 16.28 6.06
C ASP A 243 -14.09 16.14 7.54
N TRP A 244 -12.80 16.28 7.87
CA TRP A 244 -12.36 16.38 9.27
C TRP A 244 -13.03 17.56 9.97
N TYR A 245 -13.29 18.66 9.22
CA TYR A 245 -13.94 19.85 9.74
C TYR A 245 -15.44 19.66 10.03
N ASN A 246 -16.04 18.61 9.47
CA ASN A 246 -17.39 18.18 9.78
C ASN A 246 -17.46 17.30 11.03
N SER A 247 -16.32 16.77 11.50
CA SER A 247 -16.25 15.99 12.72
C SER A 247 -16.36 16.84 13.98
N SER A 248 -16.85 16.24 15.05
CA SER A 248 -16.98 16.84 16.39
C SER A 248 -16.15 16.14 17.46
N TYR A 249 -15.56 14.98 17.13
CA TYR A 249 -14.60 14.29 17.97
C TYR A 249 -13.61 13.53 17.10
N ILE A 250 -12.32 13.85 17.19
CA ILE A 250 -11.29 13.21 16.36
C ILE A 250 -10.21 12.58 17.23
N ILE A 251 -9.92 11.31 16.98
CA ILE A 251 -8.72 10.64 17.53
C ILE A 251 -7.69 10.53 16.40
N ALA A 252 -6.51 11.12 16.59
CA ALA A 252 -5.35 10.90 15.74
C ALA A 252 -4.51 9.75 16.31
N TRP A 253 -4.67 8.56 15.76
CA TRP A 253 -4.09 7.32 16.29
C TRP A 253 -2.97 6.80 15.39
N GLY A 254 -1.73 6.82 15.86
CA GLY A 254 -0.59 6.40 15.04
C GLY A 254 -0.40 7.21 13.75
N SER A 255 -0.96 8.42 13.69
CA SER A 255 -0.90 9.33 12.54
C SER A 255 -0.33 10.68 12.95
N ASN A 256 0.89 10.98 12.50
CA ASN A 256 1.57 12.23 12.84
C ASN A 256 1.19 13.36 11.86
N VAL A 257 -0.07 13.82 11.97
CA VAL A 257 -0.73 14.76 11.03
C VAL A 257 0.14 15.96 10.61
N PRO A 258 0.71 16.78 11.50
CA PRO A 258 1.47 17.98 11.08
C PRO A 258 2.74 17.66 10.28
N GLN A 259 3.37 16.52 10.54
CA GLN A 259 4.60 16.12 9.87
C GLN A 259 4.33 15.43 8.53
N THR A 260 3.33 14.54 8.50
CA THR A 260 3.12 13.59 7.39
C THR A 260 1.92 13.93 6.53
N ARG A 261 0.98 14.76 7.02
CA ARG A 261 -0.16 15.37 6.32
C ARG A 261 -0.09 16.91 6.43
N THR A 262 1.13 17.45 6.34
CA THR A 262 1.40 18.90 6.49
C THR A 262 0.41 19.82 5.76
N PRO A 263 0.09 19.62 4.47
CA PRO A 263 -0.80 20.53 3.76
C PRO A 263 -2.26 20.46 4.20
N ASP A 264 -2.66 19.44 4.94
CA ASP A 264 -4.04 19.20 5.39
C ASP A 264 -4.21 19.44 6.90
N ALA A 265 -3.09 19.61 7.63
CA ALA A 265 -3.09 19.78 9.08
C ALA A 265 -3.92 20.99 9.55
N HIS A 266 -4.11 22.00 8.70
CA HIS A 266 -4.92 23.17 9.04
C HIS A 266 -6.38 22.77 9.35
N PHE A 267 -7.00 21.86 8.59
CA PHE A 267 -8.35 21.37 8.87
C PHE A 267 -8.46 20.77 10.28
N PHE A 268 -7.45 20.00 10.70
CA PHE A 268 -7.38 19.42 12.04
C PHE A 268 -7.20 20.48 13.13
N THR A 269 -6.41 21.53 12.88
CA THR A 269 -6.21 22.59 13.87
C THR A 269 -7.38 23.56 13.95
N GLU A 270 -8.02 23.87 12.83
CA GLU A 270 -9.07 24.87 12.72
C GLU A 270 -10.41 24.29 13.21
N VAL A 271 -10.67 22.99 12.99
CA VAL A 271 -11.90 22.37 13.50
C VAL A 271 -12.00 22.43 15.03
N ARG A 272 -10.86 22.51 15.72
CA ARG A 272 -10.84 22.73 17.18
C ARG A 272 -11.49 24.04 17.59
N TYR A 273 -11.40 25.09 16.77
CA TYR A 273 -12.10 26.35 17.00
C TYR A 273 -13.62 26.25 16.78
N LYS A 274 -14.09 25.22 16.07
CA LYS A 274 -15.50 24.84 15.96
C LYS A 274 -16.00 24.07 17.20
N GLY A 275 -15.14 23.83 18.18
CA GLY A 275 -15.45 23.10 19.42
C GLY A 275 -15.15 21.60 19.37
N THR A 276 -14.53 21.11 18.29
CA THR A 276 -14.17 19.70 18.15
C THR A 276 -13.01 19.34 19.07
N LYS A 277 -13.22 18.31 19.90
CA LYS A 277 -12.16 17.75 20.74
C LYS A 277 -11.24 16.86 19.92
N THR A 278 -9.94 16.94 20.16
CA THR A 278 -8.94 16.10 19.51
C THR A 278 -8.06 15.35 20.51
N VAL A 279 -7.78 14.07 20.23
CA VAL A 279 -6.95 13.19 21.07
C VAL A 279 -5.81 12.61 20.23
N ALA A 280 -4.57 12.71 20.71
CA ALA A 280 -3.41 12.06 20.11
C ALA A 280 -3.12 10.74 20.82
N VAL A 281 -3.00 9.65 20.05
CA VAL A 281 -2.56 8.35 20.56
C VAL A 281 -1.25 7.97 19.86
N THR A 282 -0.14 8.25 20.54
CA THR A 282 1.22 7.98 20.08
C THR A 282 2.11 7.62 21.27
N PRO A 283 3.00 6.61 21.14
CA PRO A 283 3.86 6.19 22.25
C PRO A 283 4.89 7.27 22.65
N ASP A 284 5.38 8.04 21.67
CA ASP A 284 6.23 9.20 21.87
C ASP A 284 5.40 10.50 21.93
N TYR A 285 6.01 11.58 22.41
CA TYR A 285 5.42 12.92 22.29
C TYR A 285 5.65 13.46 20.87
N ALA A 286 4.90 12.90 19.91
CA ALA A 286 4.96 13.25 18.50
C ALA A 286 4.39 14.65 18.23
N GLU A 287 4.66 15.21 17.03
CA GLU A 287 4.18 16.55 16.68
C GLU A 287 2.64 16.68 16.73
N VAL A 288 1.89 15.60 16.44
CA VAL A 288 0.43 15.60 16.55
C VAL A 288 -0.07 15.82 17.99
N ALA A 289 0.66 15.35 19.01
CA ALA A 289 0.29 15.55 20.41
C ALA A 289 0.23 17.04 20.78
N LYS A 290 1.08 17.87 20.16
CA LYS A 290 1.08 19.34 20.35
C LYS A 290 -0.21 20.01 19.87
N LEU A 291 -0.97 19.35 18.99
CA LEU A 291 -2.21 19.88 18.41
C LEU A 291 -3.48 19.35 19.09
N CYS A 292 -3.33 18.44 20.06
CA CYS A 292 -4.45 17.74 20.68
C CYS A 292 -4.75 18.22 22.10
N ASP A 293 -5.99 17.99 22.53
CA ASP A 293 -6.47 18.34 23.86
C ASP A 293 -6.11 17.27 24.91
N GLN A 294 -5.81 16.05 24.45
CA GLN A 294 -5.30 14.95 25.27
C GLN A 294 -4.24 14.16 24.50
N TRP A 295 -3.17 13.78 25.20
CA TRP A 295 -2.20 12.79 24.72
C TRP A 295 -2.34 11.50 25.54
N LEU A 296 -2.41 10.37 24.84
CA LEU A 296 -2.34 9.02 25.40
C LEU A 296 -1.15 8.29 24.76
N ASN A 297 -0.36 7.62 25.58
CA ASN A 297 0.91 7.03 25.20
C ASN A 297 0.96 5.53 25.50
N PRO A 298 0.15 4.70 24.80
CA PRO A 298 0.26 3.25 24.94
C PRO A 298 1.65 2.78 24.52
N LYS A 299 2.11 1.66 25.09
CA LYS A 299 3.26 0.92 24.55
C LYS A 299 3.03 0.67 23.05
N GLN A 300 4.01 0.98 22.22
CA GLN A 300 3.90 0.85 20.77
C GLN A 300 3.51 -0.58 20.36
N GLY A 301 2.60 -0.75 19.40
CA GLY A 301 2.18 -2.09 18.95
C GLY A 301 1.17 -2.78 19.86
N THR A 302 0.77 -2.16 20.97
CA THR A 302 -0.28 -2.67 21.88
C THR A 302 -1.64 -2.00 21.67
N ASP A 303 -1.76 -1.17 20.65
CA ASP A 303 -2.91 -0.31 20.37
C ASP A 303 -4.24 -1.06 20.25
N SER A 304 -4.23 -2.28 19.70
CA SER A 304 -5.43 -3.13 19.60
C SER A 304 -6.02 -3.48 20.97
N ALA A 305 -5.21 -3.60 22.03
CA ALA A 305 -5.69 -3.81 23.39
C ALA A 305 -6.50 -2.61 23.91
N MET A 306 -5.99 -1.40 23.69
CA MET A 306 -6.71 -0.18 24.04
C MET A 306 -8.02 -0.05 23.25
N ALA A 307 -7.99 -0.32 21.94
CA ALA A 307 -9.18 -0.27 21.10
C ALA A 307 -10.25 -1.28 21.53
N LEU A 308 -9.86 -2.51 21.88
CA LEU A 308 -10.75 -3.53 22.43
C LEU A 308 -11.40 -3.07 23.75
N ALA A 309 -10.64 -2.50 24.67
CA ALA A 309 -11.19 -1.98 25.92
C ALA A 309 -12.11 -0.77 25.73
N MET A 310 -11.83 0.10 24.74
CA MET A 310 -12.75 1.17 24.37
C MET A 310 -14.05 0.59 23.78
N GLY A 311 -13.95 -0.39 22.88
CA GLY A 311 -15.12 -1.09 22.32
C GLY A 311 -15.95 -1.80 23.38
N HIS A 312 -15.31 -2.40 24.40
CA HIS A 312 -15.99 -3.00 25.55
C HIS A 312 -16.89 -1.98 26.27
N VAL A 313 -16.36 -0.78 26.57
CA VAL A 313 -17.13 0.30 27.22
C VAL A 313 -18.29 0.76 26.32
N MET A 314 -18.04 0.93 25.02
CA MET A 314 -19.07 1.35 24.05
C MET A 314 -20.22 0.36 23.96
N LEU A 315 -19.93 -0.94 23.82
CA LEU A 315 -20.94 -1.99 23.77
C LEU A 315 -21.71 -2.09 25.10
N LYS A 316 -20.99 -2.07 26.23
CA LYS A 316 -21.60 -2.15 27.56
C LYS A 316 -22.60 -1.01 27.79
N GLU A 317 -22.16 0.23 27.58
CA GLU A 317 -22.98 1.40 27.93
C GLU A 317 -24.02 1.76 26.88
N PHE A 318 -23.71 1.66 25.58
CA PHE A 318 -24.55 2.22 24.51
C PHE A 318 -25.29 1.14 23.68
N HIS A 319 -25.00 -0.15 23.89
CA HIS A 319 -25.71 -1.25 23.23
C HIS A 319 -26.46 -2.17 24.20
N LEU A 320 -25.98 -2.32 25.43
CA LEU A 320 -26.61 -3.16 26.47
C LEU A 320 -27.33 -2.34 27.54
N ASP A 321 -26.60 -1.56 28.34
CA ASP A 321 -27.17 -0.86 29.50
C ASP A 321 -28.13 0.26 29.07
N ARG A 322 -27.72 1.04 28.05
CA ARG A 322 -28.55 2.03 27.39
C ARG A 322 -28.61 1.71 25.91
N GLU A 323 -29.68 1.06 25.48
CA GLU A 323 -29.90 0.70 24.07
C GLU A 323 -30.09 1.95 23.18
N VAL A 324 -29.01 2.51 22.64
CA VAL A 324 -29.07 3.71 21.79
C VAL A 324 -29.67 3.37 20.43
N GLY A 325 -30.84 3.96 20.13
CA GLY A 325 -31.62 3.65 18.93
C GLY A 325 -30.84 3.85 17.62
N TYR A 326 -30.04 4.91 17.51
CA TYR A 326 -29.22 5.17 16.32
C TYR A 326 -28.18 4.06 16.08
N PHE A 327 -27.44 3.67 17.12
CA PHE A 327 -26.40 2.65 17.00
C PHE A 327 -26.98 1.27 16.69
N ARG A 328 -28.06 0.89 17.39
CA ARG A 328 -28.73 -0.40 17.17
C ARG A 328 -29.31 -0.51 15.77
N ASP A 329 -29.95 0.55 15.27
CA ASP A 329 -30.42 0.60 13.89
C ASP A 329 -29.28 0.49 12.88
N TYR A 330 -28.19 1.23 13.12
CA TYR A 330 -27.03 1.21 12.26
C TYR A 330 -26.44 -0.20 12.14
N VAL A 331 -26.10 -0.84 13.27
CA VAL A 331 -25.47 -2.16 13.23
C VAL A 331 -26.41 -3.24 12.70
N ARG A 332 -27.73 -3.12 12.93
CA ARG A 332 -28.72 -4.04 12.38
C ARG A 332 -28.75 -4.04 10.85
N ARG A 333 -28.63 -2.86 10.22
CA ARG A 333 -28.78 -2.72 8.76
C ARG A 333 -27.46 -2.84 8.02
N TYR A 334 -26.37 -2.31 8.60
CA TYR A 334 -25.12 -2.09 7.88
C TYR A 334 -23.98 -3.01 8.27
N THR A 335 -24.22 -4.00 9.13
CA THR A 335 -23.19 -4.97 9.53
C THR A 335 -23.65 -6.41 9.32
N ASP A 336 -22.73 -7.35 9.43
CA ASP A 336 -23.02 -8.78 9.51
C ASP A 336 -23.44 -9.25 10.93
N MET A 337 -23.57 -8.35 11.92
CA MET A 337 -23.97 -8.71 13.29
C MET A 337 -25.24 -9.57 13.39
N PRO A 338 -26.32 -9.34 12.61
CA PRO A 338 -27.51 -10.21 12.62
C PRO A 338 -27.31 -11.58 11.96
N MET A 339 -26.20 -11.81 11.24
CA MET A 339 -26.00 -13.05 10.48
C MET A 339 -25.70 -14.21 11.42
N LEU A 340 -26.19 -15.40 11.05
CA LEU A 340 -26.02 -16.62 11.81
C LEU A 340 -24.70 -17.32 11.48
N VAL A 341 -24.00 -17.76 12.50
CA VAL A 341 -22.76 -18.55 12.46
C VAL A 341 -23.07 -19.97 12.91
N VAL A 342 -22.61 -20.97 12.15
CA VAL A 342 -22.68 -22.38 12.51
C VAL A 342 -21.62 -22.69 13.56
N LEU A 343 -22.01 -23.33 14.65
CA LEU A 343 -21.08 -23.77 15.69
C LEU A 343 -20.56 -25.18 15.41
N GLU A 344 -19.25 -25.33 15.41
CA GLU A 344 -18.58 -26.61 15.21
C GLU A 344 -18.33 -27.29 16.57
N PRO A 345 -18.76 -28.54 16.78
CA PRO A 345 -18.49 -29.24 18.03
C PRO A 345 -16.98 -29.49 18.23
N ARG A 346 -16.55 -29.54 19.48
CA ARG A 346 -15.18 -29.88 19.89
C ARG A 346 -15.19 -31.07 20.85
N GLU A 347 -14.09 -31.83 20.87
CA GLU A 347 -14.01 -33.12 21.59
C GLU A 347 -14.24 -32.99 23.11
N GLU A 348 -13.89 -31.85 23.69
CA GLU A 348 -14.02 -31.57 25.13
C GLU A 348 -15.41 -31.03 25.54
N GLY A 349 -16.41 -31.14 24.67
CA GLY A 349 -17.81 -30.82 25.00
C GLY A 349 -18.22 -29.35 24.84
N TYR A 350 -17.31 -28.48 24.37
CA TYR A 350 -17.61 -27.10 23.97
C TYR A 350 -17.70 -26.97 22.43
N TYR A 351 -17.94 -25.75 21.93
CA TYR A 351 -18.04 -25.43 20.50
C TYR A 351 -17.01 -24.39 20.05
N ALA A 352 -16.71 -24.33 18.77
CA ALA A 352 -16.01 -23.20 18.16
C ALA A 352 -16.91 -22.52 17.12
N ALA A 353 -16.70 -21.22 16.93
CA ALA A 353 -17.38 -20.49 15.87
C ALA A 353 -16.87 -20.96 14.49
N GLY A 354 -17.77 -21.56 13.70
CA GLY A 354 -17.51 -22.08 12.36
C GLY A 354 -17.76 -21.05 11.27
N ARG A 355 -18.22 -21.50 10.10
CA ARG A 355 -18.59 -20.60 8.99
C ARG A 355 -19.96 -19.95 9.19
N LEU A 356 -20.25 -18.88 8.45
CA LEU A 356 -21.60 -18.31 8.37
C LEU A 356 -22.57 -19.33 7.76
N LEU A 357 -23.78 -19.39 8.30
CA LEU A 357 -24.90 -20.15 7.74
C LEU A 357 -25.28 -19.57 6.38
N ARG A 358 -25.44 -20.44 5.39
CA ARG A 358 -25.79 -20.11 4.01
C ARG A 358 -27.21 -20.56 3.70
N ALA A 359 -27.86 -19.90 2.74
CA ALA A 359 -29.18 -20.31 2.32
C ALA A 359 -29.20 -21.78 1.85
N ALA A 360 -28.12 -22.23 1.19
CA ALA A 360 -27.91 -23.61 0.75
C ALA A 360 -27.86 -24.66 1.88
N ASP A 361 -27.65 -24.25 3.13
CA ASP A 361 -27.64 -25.17 4.28
C ASP A 361 -29.05 -25.57 4.73
N LEU A 362 -30.08 -24.84 4.27
CA LEU A 362 -31.45 -25.00 4.72
C LEU A 362 -32.30 -25.71 3.67
N VAL A 363 -33.36 -26.38 4.13
CA VAL A 363 -34.34 -27.04 3.25
C VAL A 363 -34.89 -26.01 2.25
N ASP A 364 -35.01 -26.43 0.99
CA ASP A 364 -35.40 -25.60 -0.16
C ASP A 364 -34.51 -24.36 -0.43
N GLY A 365 -33.33 -24.26 0.19
CA GLY A 365 -32.39 -23.16 -0.05
C GLY A 365 -32.93 -21.77 0.32
N LEU A 366 -33.92 -21.69 1.23
CA LEU A 366 -34.76 -20.49 1.46
C LEU A 366 -35.38 -19.92 0.16
N GLY A 367 -35.66 -20.79 -0.82
CA GLY A 367 -36.16 -20.41 -2.14
C GLY A 367 -35.16 -19.63 -3.00
N GLN A 368 -33.85 -19.72 -2.70
CA GLN A 368 -32.79 -19.16 -3.52
C GLN A 368 -32.23 -20.23 -4.47
N GLU A 369 -32.48 -20.07 -5.77
CA GLU A 369 -31.94 -20.99 -6.78
C GLU A 369 -30.55 -20.57 -7.26
N ASN A 370 -30.28 -19.26 -7.35
CA ASN A 370 -28.98 -18.72 -7.76
C ASN A 370 -28.06 -18.50 -6.55
N ASN A 371 -26.84 -19.02 -6.63
CA ASN A 371 -25.78 -18.91 -5.63
C ASN A 371 -26.23 -19.02 -4.15
N PRO A 372 -27.07 -20.01 -3.76
CA PRO A 372 -27.55 -20.13 -2.38
C PRO A 372 -26.42 -20.34 -1.36
N GLU A 373 -25.28 -20.87 -1.78
CA GLU A 373 -24.08 -21.07 -0.97
C GLU A 373 -23.31 -19.78 -0.66
N TRP A 374 -23.64 -18.67 -1.34
CA TRP A 374 -23.03 -17.35 -1.17
C TRP A 374 -23.98 -16.31 -0.57
N LYS A 375 -25.10 -16.75 0.00
CA LYS A 375 -26.13 -15.91 0.61
C LYS A 375 -26.23 -16.20 2.10
N THR A 376 -25.85 -15.24 2.93
CA THR A 376 -25.88 -15.35 4.40
C THR A 376 -27.31 -15.32 4.94
N VAL A 377 -27.54 -15.96 6.09
CA VAL A 377 -28.88 -16.10 6.70
C VAL A 377 -28.96 -15.36 8.04
N ALA A 378 -30.11 -14.78 8.33
CA ALA A 378 -30.46 -14.13 9.59
C ALA A 378 -31.90 -14.50 10.02
N ILE A 379 -32.34 -14.01 11.17
CA ILE A 379 -33.74 -14.15 11.65
C ILE A 379 -34.46 -12.82 11.47
N ASP A 380 -35.68 -12.84 10.92
CA ASP A 380 -36.59 -11.70 10.97
C ASP A 380 -37.25 -11.63 12.36
N GLN A 381 -37.00 -10.54 13.08
CA GLN A 381 -37.48 -10.29 14.44
C GLN A 381 -39.01 -10.28 14.53
N ARG A 382 -39.71 -9.91 13.45
CA ARG A 382 -41.18 -9.78 13.46
C ARG A 382 -41.88 -11.12 13.39
N SER A 383 -41.41 -12.01 12.52
CA SER A 383 -41.98 -13.34 12.29
C SER A 383 -41.30 -14.44 13.10
N GLY A 384 -40.04 -14.25 13.49
CA GLY A 384 -39.17 -15.30 14.03
C GLY A 384 -38.63 -16.26 12.95
N GLU A 385 -38.88 -15.99 11.67
CA GLU A 385 -38.49 -16.87 10.56
C GLU A 385 -37.05 -16.64 10.09
N LEU A 386 -36.44 -17.68 9.54
CA LEU A 386 -35.13 -17.60 8.88
C LEU A 386 -35.27 -16.94 7.50
N VAL A 387 -34.41 -15.96 7.21
CA VAL A 387 -34.43 -15.21 5.96
C VAL A 387 -33.02 -15.04 5.39
N ALA A 388 -32.92 -15.06 4.06
CA ALA A 388 -31.74 -14.61 3.33
C ALA A 388 -31.97 -13.14 2.93
N PRO A 389 -31.42 -12.14 3.66
CA PRO A 389 -31.67 -10.75 3.35
C PRO A 389 -30.92 -10.31 2.08
N GLN A 390 -31.43 -9.29 1.39
CA GLN A 390 -30.78 -8.73 0.21
C GLN A 390 -29.37 -8.18 0.50
N GLY A 391 -28.54 -8.15 -0.55
CA GLY A 391 -27.21 -7.54 -0.52
C GLY A 391 -26.02 -8.51 -0.40
N SER A 392 -26.20 -9.74 0.09
CA SER A 392 -25.10 -10.73 0.14
C SER A 392 -24.49 -11.00 -1.23
N ILE A 393 -23.21 -11.40 -1.29
CA ILE A 393 -22.45 -11.48 -2.54
C ILE A 393 -23.09 -12.40 -3.59
N GLY A 394 -23.82 -13.43 -3.17
CA GLY A 394 -24.57 -14.29 -4.09
C GLY A 394 -25.70 -13.61 -4.87
N PHE A 395 -26.12 -12.39 -4.48
CA PHE A 395 -27.08 -11.59 -5.27
C PHE A 395 -26.41 -10.70 -6.31
N ARG A 396 -25.08 -10.53 -6.25
CA ARG A 396 -24.32 -9.63 -7.14
C ARG A 396 -24.20 -10.20 -8.56
N TRP A 397 -24.13 -11.52 -8.67
CA TRP A 397 -23.84 -12.23 -9.91
C TRP A 397 -24.89 -13.30 -10.17
N GLY A 398 -25.10 -13.64 -11.45
CA GLY A 398 -26.12 -14.62 -11.86
C GLY A 398 -27.57 -14.12 -11.80
N GLU A 399 -27.83 -13.03 -11.06
CA GLU A 399 -29.11 -12.33 -10.98
C GLU A 399 -28.91 -10.80 -10.86
N GLN A 400 -30.00 -10.02 -10.84
CA GLN A 400 -29.97 -8.56 -10.74
C GLN A 400 -31.12 -8.02 -9.87
N GLY A 401 -30.96 -6.79 -9.38
CA GLY A 401 -32.00 -6.02 -8.69
C GLY A 401 -32.22 -6.38 -7.22
N LYS A 402 -31.33 -7.19 -6.62
CA LYS A 402 -31.38 -7.61 -5.21
C LYS A 402 -30.04 -7.44 -4.48
N TRP A 403 -29.01 -6.97 -5.17
CA TRP A 403 -27.73 -6.63 -4.54
C TRP A 403 -27.81 -5.20 -4.02
N ASN A 404 -28.60 -5.01 -2.96
CA ASN A 404 -28.79 -3.74 -2.27
C ASN A 404 -29.00 -3.98 -0.76
N LEU A 405 -28.88 -2.91 0.03
CA LEU A 405 -29.04 -2.92 1.48
C LEU A 405 -30.47 -2.53 1.92
N GLU A 406 -31.47 -2.72 1.05
CA GLU A 406 -32.84 -2.65 1.50
C GLU A 406 -33.11 -3.78 2.50
N GLN A 407 -33.84 -3.48 3.56
CA GLN A 407 -34.19 -4.45 4.60
C GLN A 407 -35.34 -5.33 4.11
N ARG A 408 -35.05 -6.16 3.11
CA ARG A 408 -35.98 -7.07 2.45
C ARG A 408 -35.40 -8.48 2.39
N GLU A 409 -36.29 -9.47 2.40
CA GLU A 409 -35.89 -10.84 2.09
C GLU A 409 -35.67 -11.05 0.58
N GLY A 410 -34.86 -12.05 0.22
CA GLY A 410 -34.36 -12.26 -1.13
C GLY A 410 -35.31 -12.93 -2.12
N LYS A 411 -36.42 -13.54 -1.69
CA LYS A 411 -37.40 -14.26 -2.52
C LYS A 411 -38.56 -13.35 -2.94
N GLY A 412 -39.46 -13.01 -2.01
CA GLY A 412 -40.69 -12.24 -2.23
C GLY A 412 -40.52 -10.72 -2.06
N ARG A 413 -39.33 -10.26 -1.66
CA ARG A 413 -38.98 -8.86 -1.36
C ARG A 413 -39.83 -8.22 -0.25
N GLN A 414 -40.39 -9.03 0.65
CA GLN A 414 -41.07 -8.53 1.84
C GLN A 414 -40.09 -7.82 2.76
N GLU A 415 -40.55 -6.76 3.44
CA GLU A 415 -39.72 -6.04 4.40
C GLU A 415 -39.46 -6.91 5.63
N VAL A 416 -38.21 -6.90 6.09
CA VAL A 416 -37.76 -7.68 7.25
C VAL A 416 -37.02 -6.78 8.25
N GLU A 417 -37.09 -7.14 9.52
CA GLU A 417 -36.35 -6.47 10.57
C GLU A 417 -35.40 -7.49 11.22
N LEU A 418 -34.12 -7.43 10.88
CA LEU A 418 -33.19 -8.49 11.30
C LEU A 418 -32.95 -8.46 12.80
N GLN A 419 -33.10 -9.61 13.46
CA GLN A 419 -32.84 -9.76 14.89
C GLN A 419 -31.32 -9.81 15.15
N LEU A 420 -30.83 -8.97 16.06
CA LEU A 420 -29.41 -8.92 16.41
C LEU A 420 -29.01 -10.09 17.31
N SER A 421 -29.69 -10.29 18.44
CA SER A 421 -29.32 -11.27 19.46
C SER A 421 -30.35 -12.39 19.57
N LEU A 422 -29.89 -13.61 19.85
CA LEU A 422 -30.72 -14.76 20.22
C LEU A 422 -31.01 -14.85 21.72
N LEU A 423 -30.45 -13.97 22.55
CA LEU A 423 -30.74 -13.94 23.99
C LEU A 423 -32.23 -13.63 24.20
N GLY A 424 -32.91 -14.46 25.01
CA GLY A 424 -34.37 -14.42 25.20
C GLY A 424 -35.19 -15.14 24.12
N ALA A 425 -34.57 -15.59 23.02
CA ALA A 425 -35.21 -16.34 21.94
C ALA A 425 -34.39 -17.59 21.53
N HIS A 426 -33.52 -18.10 22.40
CA HIS A 426 -32.66 -19.26 22.18
C HIS A 426 -33.32 -20.55 22.69
N ASP A 427 -32.83 -21.69 22.19
CA ASP A 427 -33.32 -23.01 22.60
C ASP A 427 -32.50 -23.54 23.79
N GLU A 428 -31.20 -23.25 23.80
CA GLU A 428 -30.26 -23.62 24.84
C GLU A 428 -29.09 -22.62 24.92
N VAL A 429 -28.23 -22.78 25.92
CA VAL A 429 -26.98 -22.02 26.08
C VAL A 429 -25.82 -22.99 25.87
N ALA A 430 -24.91 -22.64 24.96
CA ALA A 430 -23.73 -23.45 24.65
C ALA A 430 -22.44 -22.72 25.05
N GLU A 431 -21.44 -23.48 25.45
CA GLU A 431 -20.09 -22.94 25.67
C GLU A 431 -19.33 -22.88 24.34
N VAL A 432 -18.84 -21.70 23.98
CA VAL A 432 -18.08 -21.46 22.75
C VAL A 432 -16.69 -20.96 23.13
N GLY A 433 -15.64 -21.60 22.61
CA GLY A 433 -14.24 -21.23 22.83
C GLY A 433 -13.80 -20.09 21.92
N PHE A 434 -13.10 -19.12 22.49
CA PHE A 434 -12.49 -17.98 21.80
C PHE A 434 -10.98 -18.00 21.99
N PRO A 435 -10.19 -17.74 20.93
CA PRO A 435 -8.74 -17.73 21.06
C PRO A 435 -8.27 -16.48 21.79
N TYR A 436 -7.33 -16.64 22.72
CA TYR A 436 -6.75 -15.54 23.47
C TYR A 436 -5.22 -15.58 23.40
N PHE A 437 -4.63 -14.49 22.89
CA PHE A 437 -3.18 -14.38 22.68
C PHE A 437 -2.52 -13.37 23.64
N GLY A 438 -3.27 -12.69 24.50
CA GLY A 438 -2.72 -11.66 25.38
C GLY A 438 -1.86 -12.19 26.54
N GLY A 439 -1.88 -13.50 26.77
CA GLY A 439 -0.98 -14.19 27.69
C GLY A 439 0.38 -14.57 27.10
N ILE A 440 0.57 -14.42 25.78
CA ILE A 440 1.84 -14.73 25.13
C ILE A 440 2.91 -13.75 25.60
N LYS A 441 4.00 -14.30 26.14
CA LYS A 441 5.19 -13.53 26.52
C LYS A 441 6.14 -13.47 25.34
N ALA A 442 6.50 -12.26 24.91
CA ALA A 442 7.58 -12.07 23.95
C ALA A 442 8.93 -12.48 24.59
N GLU A 443 9.81 -13.14 23.84
CA GLU A 443 11.18 -13.38 24.30
C GLU A 443 11.86 -12.03 24.58
N GLY A 444 12.54 -11.90 25.73
CA GLY A 444 13.18 -10.65 26.16
C GLY A 444 12.30 -9.68 26.97
N GLU A 445 11.04 -10.03 27.27
CA GLU A 445 10.12 -9.28 28.17
C GLU A 445 9.90 -7.80 27.78
N HIS A 446 9.90 -7.48 26.48
CA HIS A 446 9.79 -6.09 25.98
C HIS A 446 8.37 -5.50 26.04
N PHE A 447 7.36 -6.36 26.21
CA PHE A 447 5.93 -6.01 26.27
C PHE A 447 5.27 -6.71 27.46
N ASN A 448 4.31 -6.05 28.10
CA ASN A 448 3.51 -6.65 29.15
C ASN A 448 2.53 -7.68 28.56
N SER A 449 2.24 -8.73 29.33
CA SER A 449 1.26 -9.76 29.00
C SER A 449 0.30 -9.94 30.18
N VAL A 450 -0.91 -10.40 29.91
CA VAL A 450 -1.91 -10.73 30.93
C VAL A 450 -2.29 -12.19 30.76
N ALA A 451 -1.91 -13.02 31.71
CA ALA A 451 -2.21 -14.44 31.66
C ALA A 451 -3.70 -14.70 31.90
N LEU A 452 -4.35 -15.36 30.94
CA LEU A 452 -5.64 -16.04 31.02
C LEU A 452 -5.49 -17.37 30.27
N ASP A 453 -6.55 -18.16 30.14
CA ASP A 453 -6.52 -19.37 29.33
C ASP A 453 -6.40 -19.03 27.83
N GLU A 454 -5.66 -19.85 27.07
CA GLU A 454 -5.50 -19.69 25.62
C GLU A 454 -6.85 -19.83 24.87
N ILE A 455 -7.78 -20.57 25.47
CA ILE A 455 -9.16 -20.73 25.01
C ILE A 455 -10.08 -20.21 26.10
N LEU A 456 -10.78 -19.11 25.83
CA LEU A 456 -11.79 -18.55 26.73
C LEU A 456 -13.16 -19.13 26.37
N LEU A 457 -13.72 -19.97 27.24
CA LEU A 457 -15.07 -20.50 27.07
C LEU A 457 -16.10 -19.45 27.49
N HIS A 458 -16.98 -19.08 26.57
CA HIS A 458 -18.07 -18.15 26.81
C HIS A 458 -19.43 -18.81 26.63
N LYS A 459 -20.44 -18.35 27.38
CA LYS A 459 -21.82 -18.83 27.28
C LYS A 459 -22.60 -18.04 26.23
N LEU A 460 -23.02 -18.72 25.17
CA LEU A 460 -23.73 -18.12 24.05
C LEU A 460 -25.17 -18.63 23.96
N PRO A 461 -26.16 -17.75 23.70
CA PRO A 461 -27.51 -18.18 23.34
C PRO A 461 -27.49 -18.78 21.92
N VAL A 462 -28.05 -19.98 21.77
CA VAL A 462 -28.03 -20.72 20.50
C VAL A 462 -29.40 -21.26 20.10
N LYS A 463 -29.59 -21.47 18.80
CA LYS A 463 -30.75 -22.20 18.27
C LYS A 463 -30.29 -23.44 17.52
N ARG A 464 -31.09 -24.49 17.60
CA ARG A 464 -30.85 -25.76 16.91
C ARG A 464 -31.61 -25.77 15.60
N LEU A 465 -30.87 -25.92 14.50
CA LEU A 465 -31.43 -25.96 13.16
C LEU A 465 -31.21 -27.33 12.52
N ARG A 466 -32.23 -27.82 11.83
CA ARG A 466 -32.10 -28.98 10.95
C ARG A 466 -31.63 -28.50 9.56
N LEU A 467 -30.53 -29.05 9.10
CA LEU A 467 -29.92 -28.71 7.81
C LEU A 467 -30.52 -29.55 6.66
N ALA A 468 -30.25 -29.11 5.44
CA ALA A 468 -30.73 -29.76 4.21
C ALA A 468 -30.22 -31.19 4.03
N ASP A 469 -29.04 -31.51 4.54
CA ASP A 469 -28.47 -32.87 4.54
C ASP A 469 -29.07 -33.80 5.61
N GLY A 470 -30.00 -33.27 6.42
CA GLY A 470 -30.68 -33.99 7.50
C GLY A 470 -29.97 -33.93 8.85
N SER A 471 -28.75 -33.38 8.93
CA SER A 471 -28.02 -33.16 10.19
C SER A 471 -28.62 -32.01 11.00
N GLU A 472 -28.19 -31.90 12.26
CA GLU A 472 -28.51 -30.75 13.11
C GLU A 472 -27.25 -29.94 13.40
N ALA A 473 -27.40 -28.62 13.46
CA ALA A 473 -26.35 -27.70 13.85
C ALA A 473 -26.87 -26.65 14.83
N LEU A 474 -26.00 -26.25 15.76
CA LEU A 474 -26.24 -25.08 16.58
C LEU A 474 -25.80 -23.83 15.85
N VAL A 475 -26.59 -22.77 15.97
CA VAL A 475 -26.25 -21.45 15.42
C VAL A 475 -26.37 -20.36 16.47
N THR A 476 -25.54 -19.33 16.33
CA THR A 476 -25.63 -18.07 17.08
C THR A 476 -25.43 -16.89 16.14
N SER A 477 -25.71 -15.66 16.56
CA SER A 477 -25.45 -14.48 15.71
C SER A 477 -24.03 -13.96 15.89
N VAL A 478 -23.51 -13.26 14.87
CA VAL A 478 -22.24 -12.51 14.96
C VAL A 478 -22.29 -11.46 16.09
N TYR A 479 -23.47 -10.88 16.35
CA TYR A 479 -23.68 -9.95 17.47
C TYR A 479 -23.40 -10.60 18.82
N ASP A 480 -23.95 -11.79 19.05
CA ASP A 480 -23.77 -12.53 20.30
C ASP A 480 -22.31 -12.98 20.45
N LEU A 481 -21.68 -13.49 19.39
CA LEU A 481 -20.25 -13.83 19.37
C LEU A 481 -19.37 -12.62 19.66
N THR A 482 -19.71 -11.44 19.12
CA THR A 482 -18.96 -10.22 19.37
C THR A 482 -19.06 -9.81 20.84
N LEU A 483 -20.26 -9.77 21.42
CA LEU A 483 -20.43 -9.41 22.83
C LEU A 483 -19.70 -10.36 23.78
N ALA A 484 -19.72 -11.66 23.49
CA ALA A 484 -18.96 -12.67 24.22
C ALA A 484 -17.45 -12.46 24.07
N ASN A 485 -16.94 -12.26 22.85
CA ASN A 485 -15.53 -11.95 22.61
C ASN A 485 -15.03 -10.72 23.38
N TYR A 486 -15.87 -9.70 23.54
CA TYR A 486 -15.52 -8.51 24.34
C TYR A 486 -15.64 -8.73 25.86
N GLY A 487 -16.11 -9.90 26.31
CA GLY A 487 -16.25 -10.26 27.72
C GLY A 487 -17.40 -9.55 28.43
N LEU A 488 -18.55 -9.35 27.76
CA LEU A 488 -19.71 -8.70 28.37
C LEU A 488 -20.65 -9.72 29.03
N GLU A 489 -20.90 -9.57 30.33
CA GLU A 489 -21.90 -10.36 31.06
C GLU A 489 -23.33 -9.93 30.68
N ARG A 490 -24.21 -10.92 30.48
CA ARG A 490 -25.55 -10.74 29.88
C ARG A 490 -26.67 -11.50 30.62
N GLY A 491 -26.41 -11.95 31.84
CA GLY A 491 -27.32 -12.73 32.68
C GLY A 491 -27.17 -14.25 32.56
N LEU A 492 -26.06 -14.74 31.98
CA LEU A 492 -25.80 -16.18 31.77
C LEU A 492 -24.83 -16.77 32.81
N GLY A 493 -24.22 -15.91 33.65
CA GLY A 493 -23.26 -16.31 34.67
C GLY A 493 -21.98 -16.86 34.03
N ASP A 494 -21.39 -16.09 33.12
CA ASP A 494 -20.19 -16.44 32.38
C ASP A 494 -18.95 -15.99 33.17
N ALA A 495 -18.12 -16.95 33.57
CA ALA A 495 -16.94 -16.69 34.41
C ALA A 495 -15.84 -15.90 33.69
N ASN A 496 -15.82 -15.90 32.36
CA ASN A 496 -14.86 -15.17 31.55
C ASN A 496 -15.34 -13.77 31.15
N CYS A 497 -16.60 -13.44 31.46
CA CYS A 497 -17.12 -12.08 31.31
C CYS A 497 -16.79 -11.21 32.52
N ALA A 498 -16.71 -9.91 32.29
CA ALA A 498 -16.45 -8.92 33.33
C ALA A 498 -17.77 -8.52 34.02
N ALA A 499 -17.76 -8.47 35.35
CA ALA A 499 -18.85 -7.87 36.12
C ALA A 499 -18.74 -6.34 36.14
N ASN A 500 -17.52 -5.80 36.05
CA ASN A 500 -17.24 -4.37 36.00
C ASN A 500 -15.90 -4.10 35.27
N TYR A 501 -15.58 -2.81 35.04
CA TYR A 501 -14.36 -2.43 34.29
C TYR A 501 -13.03 -2.68 35.01
N ASP A 502 -13.06 -2.91 36.32
CA ASP A 502 -11.87 -3.20 37.13
C ASP A 502 -11.50 -4.69 37.14
N ASP A 503 -12.39 -5.57 36.68
CA ASP A 503 -12.13 -7.00 36.56
C ASP A 503 -11.11 -7.25 35.44
N VAL A 504 -10.05 -7.98 35.73
CA VAL A 504 -9.06 -8.36 34.72
C VAL A 504 -9.61 -9.52 33.89
N LYS A 505 -10.34 -9.16 32.84
CA LYS A 505 -10.91 -10.07 31.83
C LYS A 505 -10.64 -9.55 30.43
N ALA A 506 -10.53 -10.45 29.46
CA ALA A 506 -10.51 -10.08 28.05
C ALA A 506 -11.88 -9.49 27.66
N TYR A 507 -12.03 -8.22 27.26
CA TYR A 507 -11.01 -7.18 27.05
C TYR A 507 -11.42 -5.89 27.76
N THR A 508 -11.32 -5.87 29.08
CA THR A 508 -11.72 -4.74 29.94
C THR A 508 -10.71 -3.60 29.97
N PRO A 509 -11.12 -2.40 30.45
CA PRO A 509 -10.19 -1.31 30.75
C PRO A 509 -9.06 -1.69 31.73
N ALA A 510 -9.32 -2.47 32.78
CA ALA A 510 -8.28 -2.94 33.70
C ALA A 510 -7.28 -3.89 33.03
N TRP A 511 -7.77 -4.76 32.15
CA TRP A 511 -6.93 -5.63 31.34
C TRP A 511 -6.02 -4.82 30.40
N ALA A 512 -6.59 -3.86 29.66
CA ALA A 512 -5.81 -3.05 28.72
C ALA A 512 -4.82 -2.10 29.40
N GLU A 513 -5.09 -1.64 30.62
CA GLU A 513 -4.14 -0.86 31.40
C GLU A 513 -2.84 -1.65 31.67
N GLN A 514 -2.95 -2.95 31.97
CA GLN A 514 -1.77 -3.80 32.17
C GLN A 514 -0.97 -4.02 30.88
N ILE A 515 -1.66 -4.25 29.75
CA ILE A 515 -1.02 -4.48 28.45
C ILE A 515 -0.35 -3.20 27.92
N THR A 516 -1.08 -2.08 27.95
CA THR A 516 -0.69 -0.86 27.23
C THR A 516 0.02 0.18 28.10
N GLY A 517 -0.17 0.13 29.42
CA GLY A 517 0.25 1.17 30.35
C GLY A 517 -0.67 2.40 30.41
N VAL A 518 -1.72 2.47 29.57
CA VAL A 518 -2.67 3.60 29.58
C VAL A 518 -3.67 3.43 30.72
N SER A 519 -3.84 4.48 31.53
CA SER A 519 -4.81 4.47 32.62
C SER A 519 -6.21 4.06 32.16
N ARG A 520 -6.82 3.08 32.84
CA ARG A 520 -8.19 2.60 32.61
C ARG A 520 -9.21 3.74 32.68
N HIS A 521 -8.98 4.74 33.52
CA HIS A 521 -9.84 5.92 33.64
C HIS A 521 -9.87 6.74 32.35
N ASN A 522 -8.72 6.89 31.68
CA ASN A 522 -8.64 7.57 30.39
C ASN A 522 -9.29 6.74 29.29
N ILE A 523 -9.06 5.42 29.28
CA ILE A 523 -9.71 4.49 28.33
C ILE A 523 -11.24 4.63 28.43
N ILE A 524 -11.79 4.50 29.64
CA ILE A 524 -13.24 4.61 29.90
C ILE A 524 -13.76 5.99 29.48
N ARG A 525 -13.10 7.06 29.92
CA ARG A 525 -13.53 8.43 29.63
C ARG A 525 -13.57 8.71 28.13
N ILE A 526 -12.49 8.42 27.42
CA ILE A 526 -12.40 8.73 25.99
C ILE A 526 -13.34 7.84 25.18
N ALA A 527 -13.50 6.56 25.53
CA ALA A 527 -14.50 5.69 24.90
C ALA A 527 -15.92 6.24 25.05
N ARG A 528 -16.27 6.66 26.27
CA ARG A 528 -17.59 7.22 26.59
C ARG A 528 -17.83 8.54 25.88
N GLU A 529 -16.88 9.47 25.91
CA GLU A 529 -16.99 10.77 25.21
C GLU A 529 -17.09 10.58 23.68
N PHE A 530 -16.31 9.65 23.11
CA PHE A 530 -16.32 9.36 21.68
C PHE A 530 -17.68 8.83 21.23
N ALA A 531 -18.24 7.87 21.96
CA ALA A 531 -19.55 7.29 21.67
C ALA A 531 -20.70 8.27 21.95
N ASP A 532 -20.68 9.00 23.05
CA ASP A 532 -21.68 10.02 23.37
C ASP A 532 -21.71 11.13 22.31
N ASN A 533 -20.55 11.57 21.80
CA ASN A 533 -20.50 12.48 20.68
C ASN A 533 -21.14 11.87 19.42
N ALA A 534 -20.81 10.63 19.07
CA ALA A 534 -21.38 9.96 17.91
C ALA A 534 -22.90 9.77 18.02
N GLU A 535 -23.42 9.46 19.22
CA GLU A 535 -24.86 9.38 19.47
C GLU A 535 -25.53 10.73 19.20
N LYS A 536 -25.02 11.79 19.85
CA LYS A 536 -25.60 13.14 19.76
C LYS A 536 -25.58 13.70 18.35
N THR A 537 -24.62 13.28 17.55
CA THR A 537 -24.35 13.85 16.22
C THR A 537 -24.70 12.92 15.08
N ARG A 538 -25.18 11.70 15.38
CA ARG A 538 -25.43 10.63 14.42
C ARG A 538 -24.19 10.29 13.60
N GLY A 539 -23.11 9.94 14.30
CA GLY A 539 -21.91 9.34 13.71
C GLY A 539 -20.74 10.31 13.47
N ARG A 540 -20.77 11.58 13.91
CA ARG A 540 -19.69 12.55 13.65
C ARG A 540 -18.51 12.44 14.62
N SER A 541 -18.05 11.21 14.85
CA SER A 541 -16.78 10.88 15.50
C SER A 541 -15.88 10.16 14.50
N MET A 542 -14.62 10.59 14.41
CA MET A 542 -13.67 10.13 13.38
C MET A 542 -12.37 9.65 14.02
N ILE A 543 -11.74 8.63 13.42
CA ILE A 543 -10.39 8.21 13.77
C ILE A 543 -9.47 8.39 12.57
N ILE A 544 -8.51 9.31 12.70
CA ILE A 544 -7.43 9.50 11.74
C ILE A 544 -6.30 8.53 12.09
N VAL A 545 -6.03 7.58 11.21
CA VAL A 545 -5.07 6.49 11.43
C VAL A 545 -4.01 6.44 10.34
N GLY A 546 -2.84 5.87 10.63
CA GLY A 546 -1.79 5.71 9.63
C GLY A 546 -0.71 4.71 10.01
N ALA A 547 0.44 4.84 9.37
CA ALA A 547 1.55 3.90 9.45
C ALA A 547 2.09 3.62 10.87
N GLY A 548 1.82 4.45 11.88
CA GLY A 548 2.21 4.18 13.27
C GLY A 548 1.65 2.88 13.82
N VAL A 549 0.46 2.49 13.33
CA VAL A 549 -0.19 1.21 13.65
C VAL A 549 -0.29 0.27 12.44
N ASN A 550 -0.30 0.78 11.20
CA ASN A 550 -0.42 -0.08 10.01
C ASN A 550 0.85 -0.86 9.64
N HIS A 551 2.02 -0.50 10.18
CA HIS A 551 3.27 -1.17 9.81
C HIS A 551 3.69 -2.30 10.77
N TRP A 552 2.80 -2.68 11.69
CA TRP A 552 2.98 -3.84 12.57
C TRP A 552 2.50 -5.12 11.90
N TYR A 553 3.05 -6.27 12.26
CA TYR A 553 2.64 -7.56 11.72
C TYR A 553 1.14 -7.82 11.92
N HIS A 554 0.63 -7.48 13.12
CA HIS A 554 -0.78 -7.55 13.48
C HIS A 554 -1.53 -6.21 13.29
N MET A 555 -1.23 -5.50 12.18
CA MET A 555 -1.92 -4.25 11.81
C MET A 555 -3.45 -4.41 11.74
N ASP A 556 -3.89 -5.55 11.25
CA ASP A 556 -5.29 -5.90 11.05
C ASP A 556 -6.06 -5.96 12.37
N MET A 557 -5.44 -6.41 13.46
CA MET A 557 -6.06 -6.39 14.79
C MET A 557 -6.26 -4.97 15.29
N THR A 558 -5.26 -4.10 15.11
CA THR A 558 -5.39 -2.69 15.50
C THR A 558 -6.45 -1.98 14.66
N TYR A 559 -6.39 -2.14 13.33
CA TYR A 559 -7.38 -1.54 12.44
C TYR A 559 -8.79 -2.04 12.72
N ARG A 560 -9.01 -3.35 12.91
CA ARG A 560 -10.33 -3.88 13.27
C ARG A 560 -10.81 -3.37 14.63
N GLY A 561 -9.92 -3.14 15.60
CA GLY A 561 -10.25 -2.47 16.86
C GLY A 561 -10.83 -1.08 16.63
N LEU A 562 -10.12 -0.24 15.87
CA LEU A 562 -10.55 1.13 15.53
C LEU A 562 -11.84 1.13 14.69
N ILE A 563 -11.93 0.22 13.71
CA ILE A 563 -13.10 0.05 12.84
C ILE A 563 -14.32 -0.38 13.66
N ASN A 564 -14.18 -1.33 14.58
CA ASN A 564 -15.28 -1.76 15.44
C ASN A 564 -15.80 -0.61 16.30
N MET A 565 -14.93 0.21 16.91
CA MET A 565 -15.35 1.40 17.65
C MET A 565 -16.22 2.33 16.79
N LEU A 566 -15.81 2.56 15.54
CA LEU A 566 -16.54 3.41 14.59
C LEU A 566 -17.88 2.78 14.16
N ILE A 567 -17.91 1.48 13.90
CA ILE A 567 -19.12 0.73 13.53
C ILE A 567 -20.12 0.72 14.69
N PHE A 568 -19.67 0.42 15.91
CA PHE A 568 -20.53 0.41 17.11
C PHE A 568 -21.15 1.78 17.36
N CYS A 569 -20.48 2.86 16.94
CA CYS A 569 -20.95 4.22 17.05
C CYS A 569 -21.64 4.74 15.77
N GLY A 570 -21.87 3.90 14.75
CA GLY A 570 -22.51 4.28 13.50
C GLY A 570 -21.79 5.36 12.68
N CYS A 571 -20.47 5.49 12.81
CA CYS A 571 -19.72 6.61 12.25
C CYS A 571 -19.35 6.44 10.76
N VAL A 572 -19.20 5.21 10.29
CA VAL A 572 -18.78 4.92 8.91
C VAL A 572 -19.89 5.31 7.92
N GLY A 573 -19.54 6.07 6.88
CA GLY A 573 -20.49 6.57 5.88
C GLY A 573 -21.26 7.82 6.28
N GLN A 574 -20.87 8.51 7.37
CA GLN A 574 -21.44 9.79 7.79
C GLN A 574 -20.39 10.90 7.68
N SER A 575 -20.73 12.03 7.05
CA SER A 575 -19.81 13.20 6.95
C SER A 575 -19.41 13.68 8.35
N GLY A 576 -18.11 13.86 8.56
CA GLY A 576 -17.51 14.14 9.87
C GLY A 576 -17.26 12.90 10.73
N GLY A 577 -17.51 11.71 10.20
CA GLY A 577 -17.39 10.44 10.89
C GLY A 577 -16.56 9.41 10.11
N GLY A 578 -16.15 8.36 10.81
CA GLY A 578 -15.66 7.15 10.17
C GLY A 578 -14.15 6.96 10.23
N TRP A 579 -13.69 6.03 9.41
CA TRP A 579 -12.30 5.57 9.37
C TRP A 579 -11.51 6.39 8.35
N ALA A 580 -10.51 7.13 8.84
CA ALA A 580 -9.75 8.08 8.05
C ALA A 580 -8.27 7.65 8.00
N HIS A 581 -7.99 6.66 7.16
CA HIS A 581 -6.65 6.09 6.96
C HIS A 581 -5.81 6.90 5.96
N TYR A 582 -4.64 7.36 6.38
CA TYR A 582 -3.75 8.11 5.49
C TYR A 582 -2.30 7.65 5.59
N VAL A 583 -1.78 7.21 4.44
CA VAL A 583 -0.46 6.59 4.25
C VAL A 583 0.22 7.19 3.01
N GLY A 584 0.42 6.42 1.94
CA GLY A 584 0.75 6.89 0.60
C GLY A 584 -0.47 7.41 -0.18
N GLN A 585 -0.18 8.07 -1.30
CA GLN A 585 -1.12 8.69 -2.22
C GLN A 585 -1.72 7.65 -3.18
N GLU A 586 -2.53 6.74 -2.66
CA GLU A 586 -3.04 5.59 -3.43
C GLU A 586 -4.14 6.00 -4.42
N LYS A 587 -5.00 6.96 -4.03
CA LYS A 587 -6.24 7.27 -4.74
C LYS A 587 -6.03 8.03 -6.05
N LEU A 588 -5.83 7.27 -7.11
CA LEU A 588 -5.92 7.74 -8.49
C LEU A 588 -7.40 7.86 -8.84
N ARG A 589 -7.95 9.08 -8.75
CA ARG A 589 -9.39 9.31 -8.90
C ARG A 589 -9.94 8.83 -10.26
N PRO A 590 -9.39 9.21 -11.43
CA PRO A 590 -9.88 8.75 -12.74
C PRO A 590 -9.44 7.31 -13.09
N GLN A 591 -9.76 6.36 -12.19
CA GLN A 591 -9.21 5.00 -12.18
C GLN A 591 -9.44 4.25 -13.50
N THR A 592 -10.68 4.18 -13.96
CA THR A 592 -11.07 3.38 -15.13
C THR A 592 -10.70 4.05 -16.47
N GLY A 593 -10.37 5.34 -16.48
CA GLY A 593 -9.73 5.96 -17.64
C GLY A 593 -8.23 5.68 -17.72
N TRP A 594 -7.58 5.50 -16.56
CA TRP A 594 -6.15 5.23 -16.47
C TRP A 594 -5.78 3.76 -16.65
N LEU A 595 -6.54 2.83 -16.07
CA LEU A 595 -6.30 1.39 -16.18
C LEU A 595 -6.03 0.89 -17.61
N PRO A 596 -6.86 1.23 -18.63
CA PRO A 596 -6.63 0.75 -19.98
C PRO A 596 -5.36 1.31 -20.61
N LEU A 597 -5.01 2.57 -20.33
CA LEU A 597 -3.76 3.16 -20.78
C LEU A 597 -2.56 2.45 -20.15
N ALA A 598 -2.52 2.39 -18.82
CA ALA A 598 -1.36 1.95 -18.07
C ALA A 598 -1.02 0.48 -18.29
N PHE A 599 -2.03 -0.37 -18.52
CA PHE A 599 -1.81 -1.80 -18.65
C PHE A 599 -2.07 -2.34 -20.06
N GLY A 600 -2.21 -1.45 -21.05
CA GLY A 600 -2.44 -1.85 -22.44
C GLY A 600 -3.76 -2.59 -22.65
N LEU A 601 -4.76 -2.38 -21.77
CA LEU A 601 -6.04 -3.11 -21.81
C LEU A 601 -6.94 -2.67 -22.97
N ASP A 602 -6.56 -1.59 -23.63
CA ASP A 602 -7.09 -1.15 -24.92
C ASP A 602 -6.65 -2.07 -26.07
N TRP A 603 -5.53 -2.80 -25.91
CA TRP A 603 -4.99 -3.72 -26.92
C TRP A 603 -5.08 -5.19 -26.54
N GLN A 604 -4.75 -5.55 -25.29
CA GLN A 604 -4.57 -6.92 -24.82
C GLN A 604 -5.10 -7.06 -23.39
N ARG A 605 -5.79 -8.16 -23.07
CA ARG A 605 -6.28 -8.47 -21.72
C ARG A 605 -6.09 -9.97 -21.41
N PRO A 606 -5.66 -10.37 -20.21
CA PRO A 606 -5.18 -9.53 -19.10
C PRO A 606 -3.67 -9.17 -19.18
N PRO A 607 -3.20 -8.20 -18.39
CA PRO A 607 -1.78 -7.95 -18.14
C PRO A 607 -1.23 -8.93 -17.08
N ARG A 608 0.06 -8.82 -16.73
CA ARG A 608 0.66 -9.58 -15.60
C ARG A 608 0.88 -8.67 -14.38
N HIS A 609 -0.08 -8.69 -13.46
CA HIS A 609 0.07 -8.06 -12.14
C HIS A 609 0.68 -9.03 -11.14
N MET A 610 1.49 -8.53 -10.21
CA MET A 610 2.11 -9.34 -9.15
C MET A 610 2.11 -8.60 -7.81
N ASN A 611 1.83 -9.31 -6.72
CA ASN A 611 1.94 -8.78 -5.36
C ASN A 611 3.41 -8.83 -4.88
N SER A 612 3.98 -7.66 -4.65
CA SER A 612 5.41 -7.44 -4.54
C SER A 612 6.03 -8.02 -3.28
N THR A 613 5.29 -8.09 -2.16
CA THR A 613 5.83 -8.68 -0.93
C THR A 613 6.19 -10.16 -1.14
N SER A 614 5.29 -10.96 -1.74
CA SER A 614 5.58 -12.36 -2.07
C SER A 614 6.68 -12.46 -3.12
N PHE A 615 6.67 -11.58 -4.13
CA PHE A 615 7.74 -11.54 -5.15
C PHE A 615 9.12 -11.33 -4.52
N PHE A 616 9.28 -10.30 -3.67
CA PHE A 616 10.57 -10.02 -3.05
C PHE A 616 10.92 -11.02 -1.96
N TYR A 617 9.97 -11.50 -1.17
CA TYR A 617 10.19 -12.57 -0.20
C TYR A 617 10.82 -13.80 -0.87
N ASN A 618 10.29 -14.18 -2.03
CA ASN A 618 10.78 -15.28 -2.86
C ASN A 618 12.14 -14.96 -3.52
N HIS A 619 12.20 -13.93 -4.37
CA HIS A 619 13.34 -13.73 -5.28
C HIS A 619 14.55 -13.05 -4.67
N SER A 620 14.36 -12.26 -3.59
CA SER A 620 15.49 -11.86 -2.74
C SER A 620 15.82 -12.92 -1.67
N SER A 621 15.18 -14.10 -1.76
CA SER A 621 15.45 -15.29 -0.96
C SER A 621 15.41 -15.05 0.56
N GLN A 622 14.56 -14.14 1.00
CA GLN A 622 14.38 -13.82 2.43
C GLN A 622 13.73 -14.97 3.19
N TRP A 623 12.92 -15.78 2.50
CA TRP A 623 12.31 -17.01 3.03
C TRP A 623 13.33 -18.03 3.54
N ARG A 624 14.56 -18.00 3.01
CA ARG A 624 15.65 -18.87 3.48
C ARG A 624 16.10 -18.56 4.91
N TYR A 625 15.68 -17.44 5.46
CA TYR A 625 16.06 -16.94 6.79
C TYR A 625 14.82 -16.73 7.67
N GLU A 626 13.70 -17.37 7.33
CA GLU A 626 12.47 -17.21 8.10
C GLU A 626 12.65 -17.76 9.52
N THR A 627 12.15 -16.98 10.48
CA THR A 627 12.24 -17.27 11.92
C THR A 627 10.86 -17.45 12.53
N VAL A 628 9.78 -16.99 11.88
CA VAL A 628 8.41 -17.17 12.36
C VAL A 628 7.83 -18.46 11.79
N ALA A 629 7.48 -19.39 12.69
CA ALA A 629 6.85 -20.64 12.30
C ALA A 629 5.33 -20.45 12.13
N THR A 630 4.75 -21.14 11.16
CA THR A 630 3.29 -21.14 10.92
C THR A 630 2.50 -21.54 12.17
N GLU A 631 3.00 -22.54 12.90
CA GLU A 631 2.35 -23.10 14.09
C GLU A 631 2.23 -22.09 15.25
N GLU A 632 3.15 -21.13 15.35
CA GLU A 632 3.14 -20.08 16.37
C GLU A 632 2.02 -19.05 16.15
N LEU A 633 1.47 -19.00 14.93
CA LEU A 633 0.43 -18.05 14.54
C LEU A 633 -0.98 -18.64 14.62
N LEU A 634 -1.11 -19.96 14.69
CA LEU A 634 -2.41 -20.64 14.67
C LEU A 634 -3.24 -20.34 15.91
N SER A 635 -4.56 -20.42 15.74
CA SER A 635 -5.50 -20.48 16.85
C SER A 635 -5.23 -21.75 17.67
N PRO A 636 -5.33 -21.69 19.01
CA PRO A 636 -5.34 -22.90 19.84
C PRO A 636 -6.53 -23.84 19.53
N LEU A 637 -7.55 -23.34 18.83
CA LEU A 637 -8.72 -24.11 18.38
C LEU A 637 -8.53 -24.79 17.01
N ALA A 638 -7.39 -24.57 16.35
CA ALA A 638 -7.13 -25.10 15.02
C ALA A 638 -6.44 -26.47 15.08
N ASP A 639 -6.79 -27.33 14.12
CA ASP A 639 -6.03 -28.55 13.87
C ASP A 639 -4.67 -28.21 13.22
N LYS A 640 -3.61 -28.20 14.04
CA LYS A 640 -2.25 -27.88 13.63
C LYS A 640 -1.75 -28.76 12.47
N SER A 641 -2.22 -30.01 12.37
CA SER A 641 -1.76 -30.96 11.35
C SER A 641 -2.10 -30.52 9.92
N ARG A 642 -3.14 -29.68 9.76
CA ARG A 642 -3.61 -29.19 8.45
C ARG A 642 -2.80 -28.02 7.91
N PHE A 643 -2.08 -27.32 8.76
CA PHE A 643 -1.37 -26.07 8.45
C PHE A 643 0.16 -26.20 8.55
N GLY A 644 0.69 -27.42 8.37
CA GLY A 644 2.13 -27.67 8.36
C GLY A 644 2.86 -27.00 7.18
N GLY A 645 4.18 -26.86 7.31
CA GLY A 645 5.06 -26.21 6.34
C GLY A 645 5.44 -24.77 6.72
N SER A 646 6.33 -24.20 5.94
CA SER A 646 6.84 -22.84 6.09
C SER A 646 5.88 -21.79 5.54
N LEU A 647 6.12 -20.50 5.84
CA LEU A 647 5.31 -19.41 5.31
C LEU A 647 5.35 -19.32 3.77
N ILE A 648 6.47 -19.71 3.12
CA ILE A 648 6.53 -19.74 1.65
C ILE A 648 5.68 -20.88 1.08
N ASP A 649 5.55 -22.01 1.79
CA ASP A 649 4.69 -23.12 1.35
C ASP A 649 3.22 -22.69 1.26
N LEU A 650 2.76 -21.88 2.21
CA LEU A 650 1.43 -21.29 2.18
C LEU A 650 1.24 -20.32 1.01
N ASN A 651 2.27 -19.58 0.62
CA ASN A 651 2.21 -18.71 -0.55
C ASN A 651 2.12 -19.52 -1.86
N VAL A 652 2.93 -20.58 -2.00
CA VAL A 652 2.89 -21.45 -3.19
C VAL A 652 1.54 -22.16 -3.31
N ARG A 653 0.95 -22.59 -2.19
CA ARG A 653 -0.43 -23.11 -2.14
C ARG A 653 -1.43 -22.06 -2.63
N ALA A 654 -1.36 -20.85 -2.10
CA ALA A 654 -2.22 -19.74 -2.53
C ALA A 654 -2.09 -19.44 -4.04
N GLU A 655 -0.87 -19.43 -4.57
CA GLU A 655 -0.61 -19.21 -6.00
C GLU A 655 -1.29 -20.29 -6.86
N ARG A 656 -1.03 -21.58 -6.59
CA ARG A 656 -1.59 -22.66 -7.40
C ARG A 656 -3.11 -22.80 -7.27
N MET A 657 -3.69 -22.36 -6.15
CA MET A 657 -5.14 -22.32 -5.92
C MET A 657 -5.81 -21.12 -6.61
N GLY A 658 -5.02 -20.22 -7.22
CA GLY A 658 -5.51 -19.03 -7.89
C GLY A 658 -5.84 -17.90 -6.94
N TRP A 659 -5.35 -17.93 -5.70
CA TRP A 659 -5.60 -16.91 -4.70
C TRP A 659 -4.71 -15.70 -4.85
N LEU A 660 -3.42 -15.92 -5.13
CA LEU A 660 -2.42 -14.89 -5.38
C LEU A 660 -1.84 -15.03 -6.78
N PRO A 661 -1.32 -13.95 -7.39
CA PRO A 661 -0.59 -14.04 -8.64
C PRO A 661 0.79 -14.68 -8.43
N SER A 662 1.37 -15.16 -9.53
CA SER A 662 2.74 -15.68 -9.60
C SER A 662 3.58 -14.80 -10.54
N ALA A 663 4.87 -14.61 -10.20
CA ALA A 663 5.84 -14.03 -11.11
C ALA A 663 7.28 -14.45 -10.75
N PRO A 664 8.02 -15.12 -11.66
CA PRO A 664 7.49 -15.69 -12.90
C PRO A 664 6.38 -16.72 -12.65
N GLN A 665 5.56 -17.01 -13.65
CA GLN A 665 4.31 -17.78 -13.48
C GLN A 665 4.56 -19.29 -13.50
N LEU A 666 5.11 -19.76 -14.62
CA LEU A 666 5.30 -21.17 -14.92
C LEU A 666 6.79 -21.50 -15.04
N GLY A 667 7.15 -22.75 -14.74
CA GLY A 667 8.53 -23.27 -14.84
C GLY A 667 9.08 -23.41 -16.26
N ALA A 668 8.37 -22.89 -17.26
CA ALA A 668 8.73 -22.93 -18.68
C ALA A 668 8.37 -21.59 -19.34
N ASN A 669 8.96 -21.32 -20.51
CA ASN A 669 8.61 -20.13 -21.30
C ASN A 669 7.14 -20.23 -21.77
N PRO A 670 6.25 -19.32 -21.32
CA PRO A 670 4.83 -19.42 -21.63
C PRO A 670 4.50 -19.20 -23.12
N LEU A 671 5.41 -18.60 -23.90
CA LEU A 671 5.25 -18.43 -25.36
C LEU A 671 5.36 -19.75 -26.12
N HIS A 672 6.02 -20.76 -25.55
CA HIS A 672 6.22 -22.05 -26.22
C HIS A 672 5.06 -23.04 -25.99
N LEU A 673 4.20 -22.80 -24.99
CA LEU A 673 3.15 -23.73 -24.60
C LEU A 673 2.08 -23.89 -25.68
N ALA A 674 1.74 -22.84 -26.42
CA ALA A 674 0.76 -22.92 -27.50
C ALA A 674 1.23 -23.84 -28.65
N ALA A 675 2.52 -23.78 -29.01
CA ALA A 675 3.10 -24.65 -30.02
C ALA A 675 3.14 -26.12 -29.56
N GLN A 676 3.47 -26.36 -28.29
CA GLN A 676 3.44 -27.70 -27.69
C GLN A 676 2.02 -28.26 -27.65
N ALA A 677 1.03 -27.45 -27.25
CA ALA A 677 -0.38 -27.83 -27.25
C ALA A 677 -0.87 -28.23 -28.64
N LYS A 678 -0.51 -27.43 -29.67
CA LYS A 678 -0.82 -27.75 -31.07
C LYS A 678 -0.20 -29.08 -31.51
N ALA A 679 1.05 -29.35 -31.14
CA ALA A 679 1.71 -30.62 -31.45
C ALA A 679 1.04 -31.82 -30.74
N ALA A 680 0.46 -31.59 -29.55
CA ALA A 680 -0.31 -32.58 -28.79
C ALA A 680 -1.79 -32.70 -29.22
N GLY A 681 -2.26 -31.89 -30.18
CA GLY A 681 -3.66 -31.89 -30.63
C GLY A 681 -4.65 -31.34 -29.59
N GLN A 682 -4.20 -30.49 -28.66
CA GLN A 682 -5.00 -29.90 -27.59
C GLN A 682 -5.04 -28.37 -27.71
N SER A 683 -6.01 -27.74 -27.03
CA SER A 683 -5.98 -26.28 -26.85
C SER A 683 -4.86 -25.89 -25.87
N PRO A 684 -4.28 -24.66 -25.95
CA PRO A 684 -3.27 -24.22 -25.00
C PRO A 684 -3.72 -24.28 -23.54
N VAL A 685 -5.02 -24.06 -23.28
CA VAL A 685 -5.61 -24.13 -21.94
C VAL A 685 -5.63 -25.58 -21.46
N ASP A 686 -6.21 -26.50 -22.24
CA ASP A 686 -6.34 -27.91 -21.85
C ASP A 686 -4.97 -28.56 -21.66
N PHE A 687 -4.03 -28.27 -22.58
CA PHE A 687 -2.65 -28.74 -22.47
C PHE A 687 -1.97 -28.26 -21.20
N THR A 688 -2.14 -26.99 -20.85
CA THR A 688 -1.53 -26.42 -19.63
C THR A 688 -2.14 -27.06 -18.38
N VAL A 689 -3.47 -27.24 -18.33
CA VAL A 689 -4.14 -27.93 -17.22
C VAL A 689 -3.65 -29.38 -17.09
N ASP A 690 -3.60 -30.13 -18.18
CA ASP A 690 -3.12 -31.51 -18.20
C ASP A 690 -1.65 -31.59 -17.78
N ALA A 691 -0.80 -30.69 -18.28
CA ALA A 691 0.61 -30.62 -17.91
C ALA A 691 0.83 -30.29 -16.41
N LEU A 692 0.01 -29.40 -15.83
CA LEU A 692 0.04 -29.08 -14.39
C LEU A 692 -0.44 -30.27 -13.55
N LYS A 693 -1.54 -30.93 -13.92
CA LYS A 693 -2.06 -32.11 -13.20
C LYS A 693 -1.08 -33.28 -13.22
N THR A 694 -0.42 -33.50 -14.36
CA THR A 694 0.53 -34.61 -14.55
C THR A 694 1.95 -34.30 -14.03
N GLY A 695 2.21 -33.07 -13.59
CA GLY A 695 3.53 -32.63 -13.12
C GLY A 695 4.58 -32.43 -14.22
N ARG A 696 4.20 -32.47 -15.51
CA ARG A 696 5.09 -32.13 -16.63
C ARG A 696 5.44 -30.65 -16.69
N LEU A 697 4.57 -29.82 -16.09
CA LEU A 697 4.75 -28.39 -15.89
C LEU A 697 4.49 -28.09 -14.41
N GLY A 698 5.34 -27.29 -13.79
CA GLY A 698 5.15 -26.78 -12.43
C GLY A 698 4.98 -25.27 -12.39
N PHE A 699 4.44 -24.74 -11.30
CA PHE A 699 4.52 -23.32 -11.01
C PHE A 699 5.97 -22.92 -10.73
N ALA A 700 6.41 -21.76 -11.22
CA ALA A 700 7.81 -21.34 -11.07
C ALA A 700 8.21 -21.16 -9.58
N ALA A 701 7.25 -20.85 -8.73
CA ALA A 701 7.44 -20.67 -7.29
C ALA A 701 7.82 -21.97 -6.55
N GLU A 702 7.60 -23.15 -7.13
CA GLU A 702 8.04 -24.43 -6.57
C GLU A 702 9.58 -24.60 -6.67
N GLN A 703 10.22 -23.92 -7.62
CA GLN A 703 11.67 -24.01 -7.87
C GLN A 703 12.30 -22.63 -8.12
N PRO A 704 12.26 -21.69 -7.17
CA PRO A 704 12.66 -20.30 -7.39
C PRO A 704 14.18 -20.11 -7.49
N ASP A 705 14.96 -21.11 -7.10
CA ASP A 705 16.42 -21.13 -7.26
C ASP A 705 16.87 -21.83 -8.57
N ASN A 706 15.93 -22.35 -9.38
CA ASN A 706 16.22 -22.77 -10.75
C ASN A 706 16.45 -21.54 -11.65
N PRO A 707 17.57 -21.42 -12.39
CA PRO A 707 17.83 -20.26 -13.26
C PRO A 707 16.76 -19.97 -14.32
N GLN A 708 15.92 -20.94 -14.68
CA GLN A 708 14.76 -20.70 -15.56
C GLN A 708 13.68 -19.83 -14.89
N ASN A 709 13.65 -19.79 -13.56
CA ASN A 709 12.63 -19.10 -12.75
C ASN A 709 13.12 -17.77 -12.16
N PHE A 710 14.31 -17.32 -12.55
CA PHE A 710 14.84 -16.04 -12.07
C PHE A 710 14.15 -14.86 -12.77
N PRO A 711 13.74 -13.82 -12.04
CA PRO A 711 13.59 -12.52 -12.65
C PRO A 711 14.95 -12.07 -13.19
N ARG A 712 15.01 -11.58 -14.44
CA ARG A 712 16.28 -11.23 -15.11
C ARG A 712 16.41 -9.74 -15.38
N ASN A 713 15.36 -9.12 -15.89
CA ASN A 713 15.37 -7.70 -16.24
C ASN A 713 14.47 -6.93 -15.29
N LEU A 714 15.02 -5.98 -14.54
CA LEU A 714 14.26 -5.12 -13.63
C LEU A 714 14.38 -3.66 -14.06
N PHE A 715 13.23 -3.06 -14.35
CA PHE A 715 13.08 -1.62 -14.45
C PHE A 715 12.62 -1.04 -13.12
N VAL A 716 13.28 0.03 -12.67
CA VAL A 716 12.87 0.80 -11.49
C VAL A 716 12.71 2.25 -11.90
N TRP A 717 11.52 2.82 -11.75
CA TRP A 717 11.30 4.25 -12.01
C TRP A 717 10.32 4.82 -11.02
N ARG A 718 10.49 6.11 -10.70
CA ARG A 718 9.69 6.82 -9.67
C ARG A 718 9.77 6.14 -8.29
N SER A 719 10.83 5.38 -8.06
CA SER A 719 11.08 4.57 -6.88
C SER A 719 12.56 4.55 -6.57
N ASN A 720 12.88 4.53 -5.29
CA ASN A 720 14.21 4.22 -4.78
C ASN A 720 14.14 2.92 -3.97
N LEU A 721 13.88 1.80 -4.65
CA LEU A 721 13.67 0.48 -4.04
C LEU A 721 14.83 0.12 -3.09
N LEU A 722 16.07 0.21 -3.57
CA LEU A 722 17.29 -0.18 -2.84
C LEU A 722 17.82 0.91 -1.88
N GLY A 723 17.03 1.95 -1.61
CA GLY A 723 17.38 3.01 -0.67
C GLY A 723 16.24 3.43 0.26
N SER A 724 15.04 2.88 0.04
CA SER A 724 13.83 3.33 0.71
C SER A 724 12.90 2.20 1.07
N SER A 725 12.28 1.53 0.08
CA SER A 725 11.18 0.59 0.34
C SER A 725 11.59 -0.89 0.40
N GLY A 726 12.82 -1.21 -0.01
CA GLY A 726 13.45 -2.53 -0.01
C GLY A 726 13.66 -3.12 1.38
N LYS A 727 12.63 -3.70 2.02
CA LYS A 727 12.80 -4.48 3.26
C LYS A 727 13.72 -5.67 2.99
N GLY A 728 14.65 -5.95 3.89
CA GLY A 728 15.71 -6.91 3.64
C GLY A 728 16.70 -6.43 2.59
N HIS A 729 17.22 -5.21 2.77
CA HIS A 729 18.12 -4.56 1.82
C HIS A 729 19.33 -5.44 1.48
N GLU A 730 19.98 -6.02 2.49
CA GLU A 730 21.17 -6.87 2.29
C GLU A 730 20.84 -8.17 1.53
N TYR A 731 19.61 -8.69 1.66
CA TYR A 731 19.12 -9.84 0.90
C TYR A 731 18.91 -9.50 -0.58
N MET A 732 18.36 -8.31 -0.88
CA MET A 732 18.28 -7.83 -2.26
C MET A 732 19.68 -7.67 -2.88
N LEU A 733 20.65 -7.12 -2.14
CA LEU A 733 22.03 -6.96 -2.59
C LEU A 733 22.71 -8.30 -2.90
N LYS A 734 22.48 -9.32 -2.08
CA LYS A 734 23.03 -10.66 -2.28
C LYS A 734 22.33 -11.40 -3.43
N TYR A 735 21.04 -11.64 -3.29
CA TYR A 735 20.32 -12.59 -4.13
C TYR A 735 19.86 -11.99 -5.46
N LEU A 736 19.41 -10.74 -5.48
CA LEU A 736 19.02 -10.09 -6.72
C LEU A 736 20.24 -9.53 -7.47
N LEU A 737 21.14 -8.84 -6.75
CA LEU A 737 22.21 -8.07 -7.39
C LEU A 737 23.52 -8.83 -7.55
N GLY A 738 23.84 -9.78 -6.65
CA GLY A 738 25.10 -10.54 -6.68
C GLY A 738 26.30 -9.70 -6.22
N THR A 739 26.09 -8.82 -5.24
CA THR A 739 27.13 -7.94 -4.67
C THR A 739 27.52 -8.36 -3.26
N GLU A 740 28.56 -7.75 -2.70
CA GLU A 740 28.79 -7.84 -1.25
C GLU A 740 27.56 -7.33 -0.50
N ASN A 741 27.31 -7.94 0.66
CA ASN A 741 26.14 -7.70 1.48
C ASN A 741 26.52 -7.76 2.96
N GLY A 742 25.66 -7.20 3.80
CA GLY A 742 25.83 -7.13 5.24
C GLY A 742 25.08 -8.19 6.05
N ILE A 743 24.54 -9.28 5.46
CA ILE A 743 23.78 -10.29 6.22
C ILE A 743 24.66 -10.89 7.32
N GLN A 744 24.13 -10.96 8.55
CA GLN A 744 24.87 -11.43 9.72
C GLN A 744 24.42 -12.81 10.20
N GLY A 745 23.14 -13.13 9.99
CA GLY A 745 22.52 -14.40 10.35
C GLY A 745 22.87 -15.53 9.38
N LYS A 746 22.58 -16.76 9.83
CA LYS A 746 22.70 -17.99 9.03
C LYS A 746 21.36 -18.31 8.37
N ASP A 747 21.36 -18.92 7.20
CA ASP A 747 20.12 -19.42 6.60
C ASP A 747 19.64 -20.73 7.25
N LEU A 748 18.41 -21.17 6.93
CA LEU A 748 17.80 -22.38 7.50
C LEU A 748 18.69 -23.63 7.30
N GLY A 749 19.33 -23.76 6.14
CA GLY A 749 20.24 -24.88 5.85
C GLY A 749 21.45 -24.89 6.77
N GLN A 750 22.08 -23.73 6.97
CA GLN A 750 23.21 -23.56 7.88
C GLN A 750 22.84 -23.70 9.36
N GLN A 751 21.58 -23.44 9.72
CA GLN A 751 21.06 -23.65 11.07
C GLN A 751 20.58 -25.09 11.31
N GLY A 752 20.42 -25.91 10.25
CA GLY A 752 19.76 -27.21 10.35
C GLY A 752 18.25 -27.11 10.62
N GLY A 753 17.63 -25.99 10.24
CA GLY A 753 16.19 -25.74 10.40
C GLY A 753 15.32 -26.55 9.44
N ALA A 754 14.02 -26.55 9.68
CA ALA A 754 13.05 -27.22 8.81
C ALA A 754 13.02 -26.55 7.42
N LYS A 755 13.26 -27.35 6.39
CA LYS A 755 13.17 -26.93 4.98
C LYS A 755 11.70 -26.85 4.55
N PRO A 756 11.35 -25.98 3.58
CA PRO A 756 9.99 -25.93 3.01
C PRO A 756 9.59 -27.28 2.38
N GLN A 757 8.28 -27.50 2.27
CA GLN A 757 7.69 -28.72 1.71
C GLN A 757 7.23 -28.57 0.26
N GLU A 758 6.93 -27.34 -0.16
CA GLU A 758 6.40 -27.01 -1.49
C GLU A 758 7.46 -26.34 -2.39
N VAL A 759 8.59 -25.94 -1.81
CA VAL A 759 9.69 -25.24 -2.48
C VAL A 759 10.95 -26.09 -2.42
N GLU A 760 11.63 -26.24 -3.55
CA GLU A 760 12.92 -26.92 -3.60
C GLU A 760 14.00 -26.16 -2.83
N TRP A 761 14.74 -26.86 -1.97
CA TRP A 761 15.85 -26.28 -1.21
C TRP A 761 17.20 -26.64 -1.81
N LEU A 762 17.97 -25.62 -2.16
CA LEU A 762 19.40 -25.73 -2.45
C LEU A 762 20.21 -25.10 -1.32
N ASP A 763 21.24 -25.78 -0.81
CA ASP A 763 22.07 -25.25 0.28
C ASP A 763 22.77 -23.95 -0.12
N ASN A 764 23.12 -23.81 -1.40
CA ASN A 764 23.57 -22.56 -2.00
C ASN A 764 22.49 -22.03 -2.96
N GLY A 765 21.67 -21.09 -2.49
CA GLY A 765 20.64 -20.45 -3.32
C GLY A 765 21.23 -19.61 -4.46
N GLY A 766 20.42 -19.33 -5.49
CA GLY A 766 20.87 -18.56 -6.65
C GLY A 766 21.14 -17.09 -6.29
N GLU A 767 22.34 -16.59 -6.59
CA GLU A 767 22.74 -15.19 -6.37
C GLU A 767 22.85 -14.40 -7.68
N GLY A 768 22.73 -13.08 -7.59
CA GLY A 768 22.82 -12.21 -8.76
C GLY A 768 21.77 -12.52 -9.83
N LYS A 769 20.53 -12.84 -9.41
CA LYS A 769 19.43 -13.28 -10.29
C LYS A 769 19.14 -12.28 -11.42
N LEU A 770 19.25 -10.98 -11.14
CA LEU A 770 19.01 -9.92 -12.13
C LEU A 770 20.21 -9.77 -13.08
N ASP A 771 19.97 -9.99 -14.36
CA ASP A 771 20.91 -9.74 -15.46
C ASP A 771 20.99 -8.25 -15.80
N LEU A 772 19.88 -7.52 -15.79
CA LEU A 772 19.89 -6.09 -16.09
C LEU A 772 19.01 -5.31 -15.11
N VAL A 773 19.61 -4.31 -14.45
CA VAL A 773 18.90 -3.33 -13.62
C VAL A 773 18.97 -1.97 -14.29
N VAL A 774 17.81 -1.45 -14.68
CA VAL A 774 17.66 -0.14 -15.33
C VAL A 774 16.89 0.78 -14.40
N THR A 775 17.44 1.96 -14.10
CA THR A 775 16.76 2.94 -13.24
C THR A 775 16.59 4.28 -13.93
N LEU A 776 15.37 4.82 -13.87
CA LEU A 776 15.04 6.16 -14.35
C LEU A 776 14.87 7.08 -13.14
N ASP A 777 15.69 8.12 -13.06
CA ASP A 777 15.67 9.08 -11.95
C ASP A 777 16.23 10.43 -12.42
N PHE A 778 15.88 11.51 -11.71
CA PHE A 778 16.44 12.84 -11.95
C PHE A 778 17.63 13.12 -11.02
N ARG A 779 17.80 12.35 -9.95
CA ARG A 779 18.93 12.42 -9.02
C ARG A 779 19.66 11.08 -8.95
N MET A 780 20.96 11.09 -8.65
CA MET A 780 21.67 9.84 -8.38
C MET A 780 21.25 9.30 -7.00
N SER A 781 20.18 8.50 -6.98
CA SER A 781 19.69 7.84 -5.77
C SER A 781 20.50 6.60 -5.43
N SER A 782 20.27 6.05 -4.23
CA SER A 782 20.88 4.76 -3.82
C SER A 782 20.57 3.63 -4.81
N THR A 783 19.37 3.57 -5.38
CA THR A 783 19.04 2.58 -6.42
C THR A 783 19.89 2.81 -7.66
N CYS A 784 19.97 4.04 -8.18
CA CYS A 784 20.82 4.36 -9.33
C CYS A 784 22.28 3.92 -9.11
N LEU A 785 22.82 4.12 -7.91
CA LEU A 785 24.19 3.74 -7.57
C LEU A 785 24.45 2.23 -7.78
N TYR A 786 23.44 1.40 -7.58
CA TYR A 786 23.48 -0.06 -7.72
C TYR A 786 22.98 -0.59 -9.08
N SER A 787 22.47 0.26 -9.97
CA SER A 787 21.96 -0.16 -11.28
C SER A 787 23.06 -0.38 -12.32
N ASP A 788 22.75 -1.09 -13.40
CA ASP A 788 23.69 -1.25 -14.53
C ASP A 788 23.61 -0.06 -15.49
N ILE A 789 22.38 0.41 -15.71
CA ILE A 789 22.05 1.57 -16.54
C ILE A 789 21.21 2.56 -15.72
N VAL A 790 21.58 3.84 -15.82
CA VAL A 790 20.83 4.95 -15.21
C VAL A 790 20.39 5.89 -16.32
N LEU A 791 19.10 6.19 -16.38
CA LEU A 791 18.49 7.02 -17.41
C LEU A 791 18.03 8.35 -16.81
N PRO A 792 18.48 9.51 -17.33
CA PRO A 792 18.11 10.82 -16.78
C PRO A 792 16.66 11.12 -17.10
N THR A 793 15.79 11.12 -16.10
CA THR A 793 14.39 11.50 -16.27
C THR A 793 14.18 13.01 -16.06
N ALA A 794 13.17 13.57 -16.72
CA ALA A 794 12.75 14.94 -16.51
C ALA A 794 12.22 15.15 -15.08
N THR A 795 12.57 16.28 -14.46
CA THR A 795 11.98 16.68 -13.18
C THR A 795 10.49 17.01 -13.34
N TRP A 796 9.77 17.16 -12.24
CA TRP A 796 8.34 17.49 -12.28
C TRP A 796 8.04 18.89 -12.84
N TYR A 797 9.05 19.74 -12.98
CA TYR A 797 8.94 21.08 -13.58
C TYR A 797 9.36 21.10 -15.06
N GLU A 798 9.61 19.93 -15.65
CA GLU A 798 10.11 19.76 -17.01
C GLU A 798 9.25 18.74 -17.80
N LYS A 799 8.06 18.35 -17.30
CA LYS A 799 7.17 17.39 -17.97
C LYS A 799 5.69 17.64 -17.70
N ASP A 800 4.86 17.20 -18.63
CA ASP A 800 3.40 17.21 -18.52
C ASP A 800 2.88 15.86 -17.99
N ASP A 801 2.00 15.90 -17.00
CA ASP A 801 1.35 14.73 -16.37
C ASP A 801 0.19 15.20 -15.48
N MET A 802 -0.50 14.31 -14.76
CA MET A 802 -1.60 14.62 -13.84
C MET A 802 -1.41 14.01 -12.45
N ASN A 803 -2.05 14.63 -11.46
CA ASN A 803 -1.96 14.24 -10.05
C ASN A 803 -3.33 14.37 -9.35
N THR A 804 -3.65 13.40 -8.48
CA THR A 804 -4.81 13.39 -7.57
C THR A 804 -4.44 12.76 -6.23
N SER A 805 -5.23 13.01 -5.18
CA SER A 805 -5.06 12.32 -3.90
C SER A 805 -6.38 12.12 -3.18
N ASP A 806 -6.37 11.21 -2.21
CA ASP A 806 -7.31 11.02 -1.11
C ASP A 806 -7.71 12.33 -0.42
N MET A 807 -6.74 13.20 -0.15
CA MET A 807 -6.91 14.33 0.77
C MET A 807 -7.88 15.40 0.29
N HIS A 808 -8.10 15.51 -1.03
CA HIS A 808 -8.97 16.51 -1.65
C HIS A 808 -9.48 16.05 -3.02
N PRO A 809 -10.57 16.63 -3.55
CA PRO A 809 -11.22 16.15 -4.76
C PRO A 809 -10.69 16.79 -6.06
N PHE A 810 -9.56 17.48 -6.01
CA PHE A 810 -9.01 18.16 -7.19
C PHE A 810 -8.10 17.27 -8.03
N ILE A 811 -8.26 17.34 -9.35
CA ILE A 811 -7.27 16.94 -10.34
C ILE A 811 -6.54 18.17 -10.88
N HIS A 812 -5.21 18.08 -10.96
CA HIS A 812 -4.34 19.15 -11.49
C HIS A 812 -3.05 18.59 -12.09
N PRO A 813 -2.35 19.36 -12.93
CA PRO A 813 -1.28 18.81 -13.75
C PRO A 813 0.11 19.04 -13.15
N LEU A 814 1.05 18.20 -13.58
CA LEU A 814 2.45 18.57 -13.74
C LEU A 814 2.58 19.29 -15.09
N SER A 815 3.44 20.31 -15.20
CA SER A 815 3.73 20.93 -16.49
C SER A 815 5.19 21.34 -16.65
N ALA A 816 5.67 21.30 -17.89
CA ALA A 816 7.02 21.72 -18.24
C ALA A 816 7.14 23.26 -18.18
N ALA A 817 7.81 23.78 -17.15
CA ALA A 817 8.14 25.20 -17.05
C ALA A 817 9.21 25.61 -18.08
N VAL A 818 10.13 24.68 -18.35
CA VAL A 818 11.17 24.69 -19.36
C VAL A 818 11.33 23.27 -19.91
N ASP A 819 11.98 23.13 -21.07
CA ASP A 819 12.34 21.81 -21.59
C ASP A 819 13.27 21.08 -20.60
N PRO A 820 13.22 19.73 -20.53
CA PRO A 820 14.13 18.95 -19.70
C PRO A 820 15.60 19.32 -19.91
N ALA A 821 16.30 19.68 -18.84
CA ALA A 821 17.70 20.06 -18.94
C ALA A 821 18.63 18.89 -19.36
N TRP A 822 19.70 19.23 -20.08
CA TRP A 822 20.68 18.30 -20.67
C TRP A 822 20.01 17.27 -21.59
N ASP A 823 20.33 15.99 -21.43
CA ASP A 823 19.78 14.91 -22.24
C ASP A 823 18.61 14.21 -21.50
N SER A 824 18.01 14.86 -20.49
CA SER A 824 16.88 14.29 -19.75
C SER A 824 15.65 14.13 -20.64
N ARG A 825 14.83 13.11 -20.38
CA ARG A 825 13.54 12.89 -21.08
C ARG A 825 12.45 12.54 -20.06
N SER A 826 11.19 12.86 -20.34
CA SER A 826 10.11 12.40 -19.46
C SER A 826 10.01 10.87 -19.49
N ASP A 827 9.49 10.26 -18.43
CA ASP A 827 9.33 8.80 -18.34
C ASP A 827 8.55 8.25 -19.56
N TRP A 828 7.54 8.99 -20.03
CA TRP A 828 6.79 8.68 -21.26
C TRP A 828 7.68 8.59 -22.50
N GLU A 829 8.51 9.61 -22.74
CA GLU A 829 9.42 9.65 -23.89
C GLU A 829 10.52 8.59 -23.80
N ILE A 830 10.97 8.27 -22.58
CA ILE A 830 11.95 7.20 -22.34
C ILE A 830 11.37 5.85 -22.77
N TYR A 831 10.21 5.47 -22.24
CA TYR A 831 9.59 4.18 -22.57
C TYR A 831 9.07 4.12 -24.00
N LYS A 832 8.60 5.23 -24.57
CA LYS A 832 8.30 5.31 -26.01
C LYS A 832 9.55 5.01 -26.87
N GLY A 833 10.70 5.57 -26.48
CA GLY A 833 11.98 5.29 -27.13
C GLY A 833 12.44 3.83 -26.99
N ILE A 834 12.25 3.24 -25.80
CA ILE A 834 12.53 1.81 -25.55
C ILE A 834 11.59 0.93 -26.36
N ALA A 835 10.28 1.22 -26.39
CA ALA A 835 9.30 0.48 -27.16
C ALA A 835 9.61 0.50 -28.67
N LYS A 836 10.09 1.64 -29.18
CA LYS A 836 10.56 1.77 -30.57
C LYS A 836 11.76 0.86 -30.84
N ALA A 837 12.82 0.99 -30.03
CA ALA A 837 14.02 0.16 -30.19
C ALA A 837 13.70 -1.33 -30.04
N PHE A 838 12.81 -1.69 -29.11
CA PHE A 838 12.32 -3.06 -28.92
C PHE A 838 11.60 -3.60 -30.15
N SER A 839 10.66 -2.83 -30.73
CA SER A 839 9.94 -3.19 -31.95
C SER A 839 10.87 -3.44 -33.15
N GLU A 840 11.97 -2.71 -33.25
CA GLU A 840 12.96 -2.88 -34.31
C GLU A 840 13.87 -4.11 -34.04
N VAL A 841 14.37 -4.25 -32.81
CA VAL A 841 15.31 -5.30 -32.41
C VAL A 841 14.64 -6.68 -32.28
N CYS A 842 13.34 -6.77 -32.07
CA CYS A 842 12.67 -8.06 -31.90
C CYS A 842 12.45 -8.83 -33.23
N VAL A 843 12.56 -8.16 -34.38
CA VAL A 843 12.29 -8.75 -35.69
C VAL A 843 13.27 -9.88 -35.99
N GLY A 844 12.74 -11.06 -36.32
CA GLY A 844 13.54 -12.29 -36.51
C GLY A 844 13.76 -13.10 -35.22
N HIS A 845 13.30 -12.59 -34.08
CA HIS A 845 13.36 -13.29 -32.79
C HIS A 845 12.00 -13.53 -32.16
N LEU A 846 11.11 -12.53 -32.21
CA LEU A 846 9.74 -12.57 -31.71
C LEU A 846 8.83 -11.92 -32.75
N GLY A 847 7.76 -12.60 -33.14
CA GLY A 847 6.79 -12.16 -34.11
C GLY A 847 5.42 -11.90 -33.47
N GLN A 848 4.40 -12.53 -34.05
CA GLN A 848 3.08 -12.66 -33.44
C GLN A 848 3.07 -13.95 -32.62
N GLU A 849 3.13 -13.82 -31.31
CA GLU A 849 3.26 -14.94 -30.38
C GLU A 849 1.99 -15.13 -29.58
N THR A 850 1.70 -16.39 -29.25
CA THR A 850 0.60 -16.79 -28.40
C THR A 850 1.12 -17.07 -26.99
N ASP A 851 0.78 -16.20 -26.04
CA ASP A 851 1.25 -16.26 -24.65
C ASP A 851 0.21 -16.90 -23.73
N VAL A 852 0.66 -17.80 -22.85
CA VAL A 852 -0.18 -18.37 -21.78
C VAL A 852 0.04 -17.60 -20.49
N VAL A 853 -1.01 -16.94 -20.00
CA VAL A 853 -0.97 -16.07 -18.82
C VAL A 853 -1.83 -16.68 -17.71
N THR A 854 -1.24 -16.88 -16.53
CA THR A 854 -2.04 -17.19 -15.33
C THR A 854 -2.60 -15.90 -14.74
N LEU A 855 -3.88 -15.87 -14.40
CA LEU A 855 -4.53 -14.75 -13.73
C LEU A 855 -5.24 -15.28 -12.46
N PRO A 856 -4.90 -14.82 -11.25
CA PRO A 856 -5.60 -15.27 -10.06
C PRO A 856 -7.07 -14.87 -10.10
N ILE A 857 -7.87 -15.49 -9.25
CA ILE A 857 -9.29 -15.21 -9.10
C ILE A 857 -9.45 -13.77 -8.59
N GLN A 858 -10.08 -12.93 -9.42
CA GLN A 858 -10.19 -11.50 -9.15
C GLN A 858 -11.39 -11.21 -8.27
N HIS A 859 -11.19 -10.35 -7.27
CA HIS A 859 -12.27 -9.60 -6.64
C HIS A 859 -12.99 -8.74 -7.69
N ASP A 860 -14.24 -8.39 -7.43
CA ASP A 860 -15.07 -7.59 -8.33
C ASP A 860 -15.28 -8.25 -9.71
N SER A 861 -15.28 -9.58 -9.71
CA SER A 861 -15.62 -10.41 -10.86
C SER A 861 -16.51 -11.58 -10.42
N PRO A 862 -17.29 -12.19 -11.33
CA PRO A 862 -18.08 -13.38 -10.99
C PRO A 862 -17.24 -14.54 -10.43
N ALA A 863 -15.93 -14.58 -10.69
CA ALA A 863 -15.04 -15.63 -10.21
C ALA A 863 -14.74 -15.53 -8.70
N GLU A 864 -15.01 -14.40 -8.04
CA GLU A 864 -14.82 -14.25 -6.59
C GLU A 864 -15.63 -15.26 -5.76
N LEU A 865 -16.65 -15.88 -6.37
CA LEU A 865 -17.52 -16.93 -5.84
C LEU A 865 -16.90 -18.32 -6.06
N ALA A 866 -15.65 -18.51 -5.63
CA ALA A 866 -14.87 -19.68 -5.95
C ALA A 866 -15.06 -20.86 -4.97
N GLN A 867 -14.65 -20.72 -3.70
CA GLN A 867 -14.67 -21.81 -2.71
C GLN A 867 -15.56 -21.47 -1.48
N PRO A 868 -16.86 -21.85 -1.47
CA PRO A 868 -17.82 -21.34 -0.50
C PRO A 868 -17.75 -21.94 0.91
N TYR A 869 -17.24 -23.17 1.07
CA TYR A 869 -17.36 -23.98 2.30
C TYR A 869 -16.04 -24.36 2.96
N GLY A 870 -14.91 -23.90 2.43
CA GLY A 870 -13.58 -24.27 2.90
C GLY A 870 -12.59 -24.38 1.76
N VAL A 871 -11.36 -24.74 2.10
CA VAL A 871 -10.19 -24.72 1.23
C VAL A 871 -9.93 -26.12 0.68
N LYS A 872 -9.81 -26.24 -0.64
CA LYS A 872 -9.45 -27.48 -1.33
C LYS A 872 -8.26 -27.27 -2.26
N ASP A 873 -7.22 -28.05 -2.06
CA ASP A 873 -5.99 -28.01 -2.86
C ASP A 873 -6.00 -29.12 -3.92
N TRP A 874 -6.09 -28.73 -5.19
CA TRP A 874 -6.12 -29.68 -6.30
C TRP A 874 -4.83 -30.53 -6.40
N LYS A 875 -3.67 -30.00 -5.94
CA LYS A 875 -2.40 -30.74 -5.98
C LYS A 875 -2.36 -31.87 -4.95
N LYS A 876 -3.22 -31.80 -3.93
CA LYS A 876 -3.43 -32.87 -2.94
C LYS A 876 -4.54 -33.86 -3.33
N GLY A 877 -5.19 -33.65 -4.48
CA GLY A 877 -6.33 -34.47 -4.92
C GLY A 877 -7.64 -34.20 -4.17
N GLU A 878 -7.73 -33.08 -3.44
CA GLU A 878 -8.93 -32.71 -2.67
C GLU A 878 -10.06 -32.16 -3.57
N CYS A 879 -9.69 -31.70 -4.78
CA CYS A 879 -10.61 -31.27 -5.82
C CYS A 879 -9.96 -31.36 -7.21
N GLU A 880 -10.76 -31.19 -8.27
CA GLU A 880 -10.22 -30.99 -9.61
C GLU A 880 -9.52 -29.62 -9.75
N LEU A 881 -8.50 -29.55 -10.60
CA LEU A 881 -7.91 -28.28 -11.07
C LEU A 881 -8.90 -27.64 -12.06
N ILE A 882 -9.59 -26.60 -11.61
CA ILE A 882 -10.56 -25.81 -12.40
C ILE A 882 -10.04 -24.37 -12.48
N PRO A 883 -9.46 -23.95 -13.63
CA PRO A 883 -8.96 -22.60 -13.82
C PRO A 883 -10.04 -21.55 -13.57
N GLY A 884 -9.77 -20.59 -12.70
CA GLY A 884 -10.71 -19.54 -12.29
C GLY A 884 -11.65 -19.92 -11.15
N LYS A 885 -11.45 -21.07 -10.49
CA LYS A 885 -12.26 -21.50 -9.35
C LYS A 885 -11.45 -22.18 -8.24
N THR A 886 -10.67 -23.20 -8.59
CA THR A 886 -9.76 -23.91 -7.66
C THR A 886 -8.29 -23.74 -8.03
N ALA A 887 -8.03 -22.99 -9.10
CA ALA A 887 -6.72 -22.66 -9.67
C ALA A 887 -6.82 -21.27 -10.34
N PRO A 888 -5.71 -20.59 -10.70
CA PRO A 888 -5.79 -19.35 -11.45
C PRO A 888 -6.45 -19.60 -12.82
N HIS A 889 -7.09 -18.57 -13.38
CA HIS A 889 -7.47 -18.61 -14.79
C HIS A 889 -6.22 -18.83 -15.66
N ILE A 890 -6.37 -19.62 -16.72
CA ILE A 890 -5.34 -19.81 -17.73
C ILE A 890 -5.82 -19.11 -19.00
N MET A 891 -5.20 -17.98 -19.32
CA MET A 891 -5.62 -17.08 -20.38
C MET A 891 -4.66 -17.18 -21.57
N VAL A 892 -5.19 -17.04 -22.78
CA VAL A 892 -4.40 -16.96 -24.00
C VAL A 892 -4.36 -15.51 -24.46
N VAL A 893 -3.17 -14.94 -24.64
CA VAL A 893 -2.95 -13.55 -25.05
C VAL A 893 -2.08 -13.49 -26.29
N GLU A 894 -2.61 -12.94 -27.37
CA GLU A 894 -1.84 -12.70 -28.60
C GLU A 894 -1.01 -11.42 -28.48
N ARG A 895 0.30 -11.54 -28.72
CA ARG A 895 1.25 -10.43 -28.65
C ARG A 895 1.90 -10.22 -30.00
N ASP A 896 1.77 -9.02 -30.54
CA ASP A 896 2.48 -8.62 -31.76
C ASP A 896 3.69 -7.78 -31.36
N TYR A 897 4.83 -8.47 -31.15
CA TYR A 897 6.03 -7.83 -30.65
C TYR A 897 6.58 -6.76 -31.61
N PRO A 898 6.64 -6.97 -32.94
CA PRO A 898 7.02 -5.92 -33.88
C PRO A 898 6.12 -4.68 -33.79
N ALA A 899 4.81 -4.84 -33.52
CA ALA A 899 3.88 -3.73 -33.37
C ALA A 899 3.87 -3.06 -31.99
N THR A 900 4.75 -3.43 -31.05
CA THR A 900 4.77 -2.88 -29.67
C THR A 900 4.76 -1.35 -29.64
N TYR A 901 5.61 -0.69 -30.43
CA TYR A 901 5.67 0.77 -30.53
C TYR A 901 4.37 1.40 -31.07
N GLU A 902 3.80 0.84 -32.13
CA GLU A 902 2.56 1.36 -32.73
C GLU A 902 1.38 1.18 -31.78
N ARG A 903 1.33 0.07 -31.03
CA ARG A 903 0.33 -0.15 -29.97
C ARG A 903 0.55 0.77 -28.76
N PHE A 904 1.80 1.01 -28.38
CA PHE A 904 2.14 1.94 -27.30
C PHE A 904 1.63 3.35 -27.62
N THR A 905 1.83 3.82 -28.85
CA THR A 905 1.53 5.18 -29.33
C THR A 905 0.12 5.35 -29.91
N SER A 906 -0.82 4.44 -29.60
CA SER A 906 -2.21 4.54 -30.05
C SER A 906 -3.19 3.87 -29.09
N LEU A 907 -4.44 4.32 -29.11
CA LEU A 907 -5.53 3.74 -28.34
C LEU A 907 -6.09 2.49 -29.05
N GLY A 908 -5.91 1.33 -28.46
CA GLY A 908 -6.27 0.04 -29.03
C GLY A 908 -7.78 -0.21 -29.19
N PRO A 909 -8.15 -1.22 -30.00
CA PRO A 909 -9.52 -1.49 -30.44
C PRO A 909 -10.43 -2.18 -29.41
N LEU A 910 -9.91 -2.61 -28.25
CA LEU A 910 -10.74 -3.30 -27.26
C LEU A 910 -11.71 -2.37 -26.54
N LEU A 911 -11.48 -1.05 -26.53
CA LEU A 911 -12.41 -0.11 -25.89
C LEU A 911 -13.72 0.06 -26.66
N ASP A 912 -13.68 0.02 -27.99
CA ASP A 912 -14.86 0.00 -28.85
C ASP A 912 -15.45 -1.41 -29.04
N LYS A 913 -14.62 -2.47 -28.94
CA LYS A 913 -15.08 -3.86 -29.07
C LYS A 913 -15.70 -4.43 -27.79
N LEU A 914 -15.08 -4.18 -26.63
CA LEU A 914 -15.46 -4.79 -25.34
C LEU A 914 -15.97 -3.75 -24.33
N GLY A 915 -15.81 -2.45 -24.60
CA GLY A 915 -16.13 -1.40 -23.64
C GLY A 915 -15.06 -1.19 -22.57
N ASN A 916 -15.44 -0.42 -21.55
CA ASN A 916 -14.61 -0.11 -20.39
C ASN A 916 -15.34 -0.43 -19.09
N GLY A 917 -14.62 -0.52 -17.98
CA GLY A 917 -15.22 -0.88 -16.70
C GLY A 917 -14.20 -1.06 -15.58
N GLY A 918 -14.72 -1.42 -14.41
CA GLY A 918 -13.98 -1.66 -13.17
C GLY A 918 -14.97 -1.87 -12.03
N LYS A 919 -14.50 -2.41 -10.89
CA LYS A 919 -15.32 -2.59 -9.67
C LYS A 919 -16.62 -3.40 -9.90
N GLY A 920 -16.56 -4.34 -10.84
CA GLY A 920 -17.66 -5.25 -11.18
C GLY A 920 -18.73 -4.69 -12.11
N ILE A 921 -18.54 -3.51 -12.68
CA ILE A 921 -19.43 -2.90 -13.68
C ILE A 921 -18.70 -2.61 -15.00
N ASN A 922 -19.45 -2.60 -16.11
CA ASN A 922 -18.95 -2.30 -17.44
C ASN A 922 -19.93 -1.40 -18.21
N TRP A 923 -19.41 -0.59 -19.13
CA TRP A 923 -20.21 0.30 -19.98
C TRP A 923 -19.60 0.46 -21.38
N ASN A 924 -20.41 0.95 -22.31
CA ASN A 924 -19.94 1.33 -23.64
C ASN A 924 -19.18 2.66 -23.61
N THR A 925 -18.05 2.74 -24.31
CA THR A 925 -17.23 3.96 -24.39
C THR A 925 -16.95 4.45 -25.82
N GLN A 926 -17.81 4.07 -26.78
CA GLN A 926 -17.62 4.41 -28.19
C GLN A 926 -17.56 5.92 -28.42
N THR A 927 -18.45 6.67 -27.78
CA THR A 927 -18.51 8.14 -27.86
C THR A 927 -17.19 8.79 -27.44
N GLU A 928 -16.56 8.29 -26.38
CA GLU A 928 -15.28 8.81 -25.90
C GLU A 928 -14.13 8.43 -26.84
N VAL A 929 -14.14 7.22 -27.41
CA VAL A 929 -13.16 6.82 -28.43
C VAL A 929 -13.26 7.72 -29.67
N ASP A 930 -14.48 8.01 -30.16
CA ASP A 930 -14.69 8.89 -31.30
C ASP A 930 -14.33 10.35 -31.01
N PHE A 931 -14.52 10.79 -29.76
CA PHE A 931 -14.02 12.08 -29.31
C PHE A 931 -12.49 12.13 -29.30
N LEU A 932 -11.82 11.09 -28.81
CA LEU A 932 -10.35 10.98 -28.79
C LEU A 932 -9.75 10.94 -30.20
N LYS A 933 -10.44 10.37 -31.20
CA LYS A 933 -10.01 10.46 -32.62
C LYS A 933 -9.93 11.91 -33.11
N LYS A 934 -10.79 12.79 -32.61
CA LYS A 934 -10.78 14.22 -32.94
C LYS A 934 -9.73 14.99 -32.15
N LEU A 935 -9.60 14.67 -30.85
CA LEU A 935 -8.72 15.37 -29.93
C LEU A 935 -7.24 15.05 -30.18
N ASN A 936 -6.91 13.77 -30.29
CA ASN A 936 -5.52 13.29 -30.43
C ASN A 936 -5.14 13.00 -31.89
N TYR A 937 -6.07 13.18 -32.84
CA TYR A 937 -5.97 12.70 -34.21
C TYR A 937 -5.85 11.16 -34.29
N VAL A 938 -5.70 10.63 -35.51
CA VAL A 938 -5.62 9.19 -35.76
C VAL A 938 -4.31 8.79 -36.45
N LYS A 939 -3.84 7.56 -36.20
CA LYS A 939 -2.78 6.94 -37.02
C LYS A 939 -3.28 6.79 -38.47
N THR A 940 -2.46 7.18 -39.44
CA THR A 940 -2.82 7.18 -40.86
C THR A 940 -2.53 5.86 -41.56
N GLU A 941 -1.59 5.08 -41.04
CA GLU A 941 -1.12 3.82 -41.61
C GLU A 941 -0.60 2.88 -40.50
N GLY A 942 -0.10 1.70 -40.89
CA GLY A 942 0.47 0.72 -39.97
C GLY A 942 -0.56 -0.10 -39.18
N PRO A 943 -0.11 -0.94 -38.23
CA PRO A 943 -0.96 -1.87 -37.47
C PRO A 943 -2.10 -1.22 -36.66
N ALA A 944 -2.00 0.09 -36.40
CA ALA A 944 -2.98 0.86 -35.64
C ALA A 944 -3.73 1.91 -36.50
N ALA A 945 -3.74 1.77 -37.83
CA ALA A 945 -4.42 2.72 -38.72
C ALA A 945 -5.88 3.00 -38.28
N GLY A 946 -6.26 4.28 -38.24
CA GLY A 946 -7.58 4.74 -37.81
C GLY A 946 -7.80 4.83 -36.28
N ARG A 947 -6.83 4.38 -35.47
CA ARG A 947 -6.91 4.49 -34.00
C ARG A 947 -6.45 5.87 -33.50
N PRO A 948 -7.04 6.40 -32.39
CA PRO A 948 -6.55 7.62 -31.75
C PRO A 948 -5.06 7.54 -31.43
N LYS A 949 -4.31 8.62 -31.65
CA LYS A 949 -2.89 8.67 -31.30
C LYS A 949 -2.69 8.84 -29.78
N ILE A 950 -1.56 8.37 -29.30
CA ILE A 950 -1.03 8.63 -27.96
C ILE A 950 0.47 8.94 -28.12
N GLU A 951 0.81 10.04 -28.79
CA GLU A 951 2.21 10.37 -29.10
C GLU A 951 2.86 11.10 -27.93
N SER A 952 2.13 12.01 -27.30
CA SER A 952 2.60 12.85 -26.18
C SER A 952 2.01 12.43 -24.84
N ALA A 953 2.62 12.91 -23.76
CA ALA A 953 2.05 12.74 -22.42
C ALA A 953 0.68 13.44 -22.25
N ILE A 954 0.44 14.52 -23.01
CA ILE A 954 -0.87 15.21 -23.04
C ILE A 954 -1.92 14.32 -23.71
N ASP A 955 -1.59 13.66 -24.82
CA ASP A 955 -2.52 12.72 -25.46
C ASP A 955 -2.92 11.59 -24.49
N ALA A 956 -1.94 11.07 -23.75
CA ALA A 956 -2.16 10.07 -22.71
C ALA A 956 -3.01 10.61 -21.55
N ALA A 957 -2.77 11.84 -21.10
CA ALA A 957 -3.59 12.50 -20.09
C ALA A 957 -5.05 12.68 -20.56
N GLU A 958 -5.25 13.08 -21.81
CA GLU A 958 -6.58 13.26 -22.39
C GLU A 958 -7.32 11.93 -22.60
N VAL A 959 -6.61 10.83 -22.86
CA VAL A 959 -7.17 9.47 -22.82
C VAL A 959 -7.74 9.18 -21.43
N ILE A 960 -6.97 9.43 -20.37
CA ILE A 960 -7.42 9.22 -18.98
C ILE A 960 -8.67 10.07 -18.69
N LEU A 961 -8.59 11.37 -18.96
CA LEU A 961 -9.66 12.32 -18.66
C LEU A 961 -10.96 12.03 -19.42
N SER A 962 -10.84 11.59 -20.68
CA SER A 962 -12.01 11.34 -21.53
C SER A 962 -12.73 10.05 -21.17
N LEU A 963 -12.00 9.02 -20.73
CA LEU A 963 -12.54 7.67 -20.49
C LEU A 963 -13.04 7.46 -19.05
N ALA A 964 -12.65 8.29 -18.09
CA ALA A 964 -12.99 8.11 -16.68
C ALA A 964 -14.32 8.79 -16.29
N PRO A 965 -15.18 8.13 -15.49
CA PRO A 965 -16.40 8.74 -14.95
C PRO A 965 -16.13 9.91 -14.02
N GLU A 966 -14.99 9.95 -13.34
CA GLU A 966 -14.64 11.06 -12.43
C GLU A 966 -14.35 12.37 -13.18
N THR A 967 -14.10 12.32 -14.48
CA THR A 967 -13.67 13.48 -15.28
C THR A 967 -14.52 13.73 -16.53
N ASN A 968 -15.46 12.84 -16.82
CA ASN A 968 -16.41 12.97 -17.92
C ASN A 968 -17.81 12.54 -17.45
N GLY A 969 -18.73 13.51 -17.36
CA GLY A 969 -20.08 13.32 -16.85
C GLY A 969 -20.91 12.31 -17.64
N GLN A 970 -20.70 12.19 -18.95
CA GLN A 970 -21.38 11.19 -19.78
C GLN A 970 -20.96 9.78 -19.38
N VAL A 971 -19.69 9.58 -19.03
CA VAL A 971 -19.19 8.30 -18.53
C VAL A 971 -19.70 8.06 -17.11
N ALA A 972 -19.75 9.10 -16.27
CA ALA A 972 -20.30 9.01 -14.91
C ALA A 972 -21.74 8.47 -14.91
N VAL A 973 -22.61 9.04 -15.75
CA VAL A 973 -24.01 8.61 -15.87
C VAL A 973 -24.10 7.15 -16.33
N LYS A 974 -23.34 6.77 -17.37
CA LYS A 974 -23.29 5.37 -17.86
C LYS A 974 -22.79 4.39 -16.79
N ALA A 975 -21.79 4.78 -16.01
CA ALA A 975 -21.25 3.94 -14.95
C ALA A 975 -22.26 3.76 -13.81
N TRP A 976 -22.94 4.83 -13.38
CA TRP A 976 -24.00 4.74 -12.37
C TRP A 976 -25.22 3.98 -12.85
N GLU A 977 -25.57 4.07 -14.13
CA GLU A 977 -26.61 3.25 -14.75
C GLU A 977 -26.26 1.76 -14.71
N ALA A 978 -25.01 1.40 -15.05
CA ALA A 978 -24.54 0.02 -14.98
C ALA A 978 -24.65 -0.56 -13.56
N LEU A 979 -24.28 0.23 -12.53
CA LEU A 979 -24.45 -0.17 -11.14
C LEU A 979 -25.93 -0.26 -10.74
N GLY A 980 -26.76 0.69 -11.17
CA GLY A 980 -28.19 0.73 -10.87
C GLY A 980 -28.96 -0.50 -11.38
N ASN A 981 -28.51 -1.11 -12.49
CA ASN A 981 -29.05 -2.38 -12.96
C ASN A 981 -28.76 -3.54 -12.00
N ILE A 982 -27.56 -3.59 -11.41
CA ILE A 982 -27.18 -4.63 -10.45
C ILE A 982 -27.95 -4.45 -9.13
N THR A 983 -28.01 -3.22 -8.61
CA THR A 983 -28.66 -2.91 -7.33
C THR A 983 -30.18 -2.91 -7.43
N GLY A 984 -30.74 -2.61 -8.61
CA GLY A 984 -32.17 -2.39 -8.82
C GLY A 984 -32.65 -1.00 -8.38
N ARG A 985 -31.71 -0.07 -8.17
CA ARG A 985 -31.96 1.29 -7.66
C ARG A 985 -31.34 2.30 -8.63
N ASP A 986 -32.04 3.41 -8.92
CA ASP A 986 -31.43 4.45 -9.76
C ASP A 986 -30.34 5.17 -8.97
N HIS A 987 -29.16 5.26 -9.57
CA HIS A 987 -28.01 6.01 -9.03
C HIS A 987 -27.54 7.11 -9.98
N ARG A 988 -28.17 7.28 -11.15
CA ARG A 988 -27.75 8.27 -12.15
C ARG A 988 -27.90 9.70 -11.63
N HIS A 989 -28.84 9.94 -10.70
CA HIS A 989 -29.03 11.25 -10.06
C HIS A 989 -27.76 11.81 -9.41
N LEU A 990 -26.79 10.94 -9.06
CA LEU A 990 -25.51 11.33 -8.50
C LEU A 990 -24.57 12.03 -9.51
N ALA A 991 -24.86 11.94 -10.81
CA ALA A 991 -24.05 12.52 -11.87
C ALA A 991 -24.83 13.27 -12.97
N LEU A 992 -26.17 13.11 -13.06
CA LEU A 992 -27.00 13.78 -14.08
C LEU A 992 -26.84 15.31 -14.07
N ASN A 993 -26.67 15.91 -12.90
CA ASN A 993 -26.41 17.35 -12.75
C ASN A 993 -25.04 17.80 -13.30
N LYS A 994 -24.13 16.86 -13.57
CA LYS A 994 -22.79 17.09 -14.10
C LYS A 994 -22.54 16.33 -15.41
N GLU A 995 -23.59 15.83 -16.09
CA GLU A 995 -23.45 14.97 -17.27
C GLU A 995 -22.64 15.64 -18.41
N ASP A 996 -22.76 16.95 -18.58
CA ASP A 996 -22.02 17.68 -19.61
C ASP A 996 -20.54 17.93 -19.27
N GLU A 997 -20.18 17.90 -17.98
CA GLU A 997 -18.84 18.21 -17.48
C GLU A 997 -17.77 17.33 -18.14
N LYS A 998 -16.73 17.96 -18.69
CA LYS A 998 -15.60 17.28 -19.32
C LYS A 998 -14.31 18.00 -18.95
N ILE A 999 -13.60 17.45 -17.97
CA ILE A 999 -12.32 18.00 -17.53
C ILE A 999 -11.28 17.79 -18.65
N ARG A 1000 -10.54 18.86 -19.01
CA ARG A 1000 -9.44 18.81 -20.00
C ARG A 1000 -8.11 19.18 -19.38
N PHE A 1001 -7.03 18.68 -19.97
CA PHE A 1001 -5.67 18.91 -19.46
C PHE A 1001 -5.33 20.41 -19.38
N ARG A 1002 -5.70 21.18 -20.42
CA ARG A 1002 -5.44 22.62 -20.46
C ARG A 1002 -6.29 23.42 -19.47
N ASP A 1003 -7.49 22.94 -19.14
CA ASP A 1003 -8.36 23.59 -18.16
C ASP A 1003 -7.81 23.43 -16.75
N ILE A 1004 -7.25 22.26 -16.43
CA ILE A 1004 -6.62 22.01 -15.13
C ILE A 1004 -5.26 22.72 -14.99
N GLN A 1005 -4.59 23.05 -16.11
CA GLN A 1005 -3.43 23.96 -16.10
C GLN A 1005 -3.86 25.38 -15.72
N ALA A 1006 -5.02 25.83 -16.18
CA ALA A 1006 -5.56 27.14 -15.81
C ALA A 1006 -5.92 27.17 -14.33
N GLN A 1007 -6.69 26.19 -13.84
CA GLN A 1007 -7.08 26.07 -12.44
C GLN A 1007 -7.45 24.61 -12.12
N PRO A 1008 -7.06 24.03 -10.96
CA PRO A 1008 -7.48 22.69 -10.56
C PRO A 1008 -9.00 22.51 -10.67
N ARG A 1009 -9.46 21.31 -11.05
CA ARG A 1009 -10.90 20.99 -11.15
C ARG A 1009 -11.29 19.95 -10.11
N LYS A 1010 -12.43 20.17 -9.46
CA LYS A 1010 -13.07 19.15 -8.61
C LYS A 1010 -13.65 18.06 -9.53
N ILE A 1011 -13.46 16.80 -9.16
CA ILE A 1011 -13.95 15.67 -9.95
C ILE A 1011 -15.45 15.41 -9.74
N ILE A 1012 -15.98 14.41 -10.46
CA ILE A 1012 -17.40 14.01 -10.46
C ILE A 1012 -17.61 12.77 -9.59
N SER A 1013 -18.75 12.69 -8.89
CA SER A 1013 -19.16 11.49 -8.15
C SER A 1013 -19.22 10.27 -9.07
N SER A 1014 -18.58 9.17 -8.66
CA SER A 1014 -18.41 7.98 -9.51
C SER A 1014 -18.66 6.70 -8.71
N PRO A 1015 -19.25 5.65 -9.33
CA PRO A 1015 -19.45 4.36 -8.68
C PRO A 1015 -18.14 3.63 -8.36
N THR A 1016 -17.01 4.07 -8.92
CA THR A 1016 -15.67 3.61 -8.51
C THR A 1016 -15.42 3.86 -7.02
N TRP A 1017 -16.09 4.86 -6.44
CA TRP A 1017 -15.83 5.38 -5.11
C TRP A 1017 -17.08 5.34 -4.24
N SER A 1018 -16.92 5.54 -2.93
CA SER A 1018 -18.04 5.40 -1.97
C SER A 1018 -18.45 6.70 -1.27
N GLY A 1019 -17.80 7.82 -1.58
CA GLY A 1019 -18.23 9.17 -1.18
C GLY A 1019 -18.81 9.98 -2.34
N LEU A 1020 -19.39 11.14 -2.01
CA LEU A 1020 -19.97 12.08 -2.99
C LEU A 1020 -19.11 13.32 -3.16
N GLU A 1021 -19.14 13.84 -4.38
CA GLU A 1021 -18.37 15.00 -4.81
C GLU A 1021 -19.33 16.15 -5.07
N ASP A 1022 -19.80 16.68 -3.95
CA ASP A 1022 -21.00 17.52 -3.88
C ASP A 1022 -20.71 18.88 -3.22
N GLU A 1023 -21.57 19.86 -3.47
CA GLU A 1023 -21.42 21.23 -2.95
C GLU A 1023 -22.14 21.45 -1.61
N HIS A 1024 -22.77 20.42 -1.06
CA HIS A 1024 -23.49 20.44 0.23
C HIS A 1024 -22.96 19.41 1.22
N VAL A 1025 -22.43 18.30 0.76
CA VAL A 1025 -21.75 17.28 1.60
C VAL A 1025 -20.31 17.07 1.16
N SER A 1026 -19.39 17.01 2.12
CA SER A 1026 -17.97 16.70 1.86
C SER A 1026 -17.81 15.22 1.50
N TYR A 1027 -16.75 14.87 0.80
CA TYR A 1027 -16.47 13.48 0.49
C TYR A 1027 -16.22 12.67 1.77
N ASN A 1028 -17.07 11.68 2.00
CA ASN A 1028 -16.93 10.72 3.10
C ASN A 1028 -17.04 9.30 2.56
N ALA A 1029 -16.08 8.44 2.88
CA ALA A 1029 -16.10 7.06 2.41
C ALA A 1029 -17.25 6.27 3.03
N CYS A 1030 -17.76 5.31 2.26
CA CYS A 1030 -18.95 4.50 2.55
C CYS A 1030 -20.27 5.28 2.63
N TYR A 1031 -20.29 6.57 2.27
CA TYR A 1031 -21.50 7.38 2.26
C TYR A 1031 -22.56 6.80 1.32
N THR A 1032 -22.17 6.37 0.12
CA THR A 1032 -23.09 5.76 -0.84
C THR A 1032 -23.62 4.41 -0.34
N ASN A 1033 -22.83 3.63 0.40
CA ASN A 1033 -23.34 2.39 1.00
C ASN A 1033 -24.49 2.66 1.96
N VAL A 1034 -24.33 3.67 2.81
CA VAL A 1034 -25.33 4.04 3.83
C VAL A 1034 -26.56 4.71 3.22
N HIS A 1035 -26.37 5.62 2.27
CA HIS A 1035 -27.42 6.51 1.77
C HIS A 1035 -28.05 6.05 0.45
N GLU A 1036 -27.29 5.38 -0.41
CA GLU A 1036 -27.77 4.83 -1.68
C GLU A 1036 -28.11 3.33 -1.56
N LEU A 1037 -27.82 2.73 -0.41
CA LEU A 1037 -28.04 1.31 -0.10
C LEU A 1037 -27.29 0.37 -1.05
N ILE A 1038 -26.11 0.81 -1.52
CA ILE A 1038 -25.19 -0.03 -2.28
C ILE A 1038 -24.47 -0.97 -1.30
N PRO A 1039 -24.44 -2.29 -1.52
CA PRO A 1039 -23.74 -3.19 -0.60
C PRO A 1039 -22.24 -2.94 -0.62
N TRP A 1040 -21.60 -3.18 0.51
CA TRP A 1040 -20.16 -3.45 0.52
C TRP A 1040 -19.92 -4.78 -0.21
N ARG A 1041 -18.80 -4.93 -0.92
CA ARG A 1041 -18.52 -6.15 -1.71
C ARG A 1041 -17.97 -7.28 -0.86
N THR A 1042 -18.67 -7.57 0.22
CA THR A 1042 -18.35 -8.63 1.17
C THR A 1042 -19.33 -9.78 0.99
N LEU A 1043 -18.96 -10.94 1.54
CA LEU A 1043 -19.82 -12.12 1.59
C LEU A 1043 -21.26 -11.79 2.04
N SER A 1044 -21.40 -10.99 3.10
CA SER A 1044 -22.71 -10.58 3.63
C SER A 1044 -23.34 -9.40 2.87
N GLY A 1045 -22.56 -8.63 2.11
CA GLY A 1045 -22.97 -7.35 1.52
C GLY A 1045 -22.80 -6.15 2.47
N ARG A 1046 -22.39 -6.41 3.72
CA ARG A 1046 -22.40 -5.46 4.84
C ARG A 1046 -20.98 -5.33 5.40
N GLN A 1047 -20.78 -4.41 6.34
CA GLN A 1047 -19.52 -4.31 7.07
C GLN A 1047 -19.28 -5.60 7.85
N GLN A 1048 -18.23 -6.34 7.50
CA GLN A 1048 -17.98 -7.70 7.95
C GLN A 1048 -17.08 -7.71 9.19
N LEU A 1049 -17.67 -8.00 10.35
CA LEU A 1049 -16.93 -8.17 11.60
C LEU A 1049 -16.40 -9.61 11.72
N TYR A 1050 -17.15 -10.58 11.19
CA TYR A 1050 -16.86 -12.00 11.27
C TYR A 1050 -16.26 -12.57 9.99
N GLN A 1051 -14.96 -12.85 10.04
CA GLN A 1051 -14.17 -13.37 8.94
C GLN A 1051 -14.23 -14.91 8.93
N ASP A 1052 -15.19 -15.45 8.20
CA ASP A 1052 -15.54 -16.86 8.28
C ASP A 1052 -14.74 -17.77 7.35
N HIS A 1053 -13.81 -17.24 6.55
CA HIS A 1053 -12.90 -18.06 5.72
C HIS A 1053 -12.08 -19.01 6.60
N GLU A 1054 -11.83 -20.24 6.13
CA GLU A 1054 -11.17 -21.27 6.92
C GLU A 1054 -9.82 -20.83 7.52
N TRP A 1055 -8.97 -20.16 6.73
CA TRP A 1055 -7.70 -19.63 7.24
C TRP A 1055 -7.90 -18.52 8.26
N MET A 1056 -8.91 -17.65 8.11
CA MET A 1056 -9.19 -16.61 9.12
C MET A 1056 -9.57 -17.25 10.46
N ARG A 1057 -10.38 -18.33 10.44
CA ARG A 1057 -10.75 -19.08 11.66
C ARG A 1057 -9.54 -19.83 12.23
N ALA A 1058 -8.79 -20.54 11.40
CA ALA A 1058 -7.64 -21.34 11.81
C ALA A 1058 -6.47 -20.50 12.35
N PHE A 1059 -6.27 -19.29 11.82
CA PHE A 1059 -5.32 -18.31 12.35
C PHE A 1059 -5.95 -17.42 13.44
N GLY A 1060 -7.11 -17.78 14.01
CA GLY A 1060 -7.64 -17.13 15.22
C GLY A 1060 -8.09 -15.70 15.03
N GLU A 1061 -8.48 -15.32 13.81
CA GLU A 1061 -8.82 -13.96 13.39
C GLU A 1061 -10.23 -13.88 12.79
N SER A 1062 -11.10 -14.85 13.09
CA SER A 1062 -12.52 -14.78 12.71
C SER A 1062 -13.19 -13.54 13.32
N LEU A 1063 -12.94 -13.27 14.60
CA LEU A 1063 -13.18 -11.97 15.23
C LEU A 1063 -11.85 -11.26 15.52
N LEU A 1064 -11.93 -9.97 15.83
CA LEU A 1064 -10.77 -9.23 16.30
C LEU A 1064 -10.37 -9.70 17.71
N VAL A 1065 -9.07 -9.84 17.93
CA VAL A 1065 -8.47 -10.24 19.20
C VAL A 1065 -7.21 -9.41 19.42
N TYR A 1066 -6.74 -9.34 20.66
CA TYR A 1066 -5.41 -8.78 20.90
C TYR A 1066 -4.36 -9.81 20.50
N ARG A 1067 -3.42 -9.39 19.66
CA ARG A 1067 -2.19 -10.11 19.31
C ARG A 1067 -1.01 -9.22 19.70
N PRO A 1068 -0.06 -9.71 20.52
CA PRO A 1068 1.14 -8.94 20.81
C PRO A 1068 2.04 -8.84 19.56
N PRO A 1069 2.97 -7.88 19.51
CA PRO A 1069 4.02 -7.85 18.50
C PRO A 1069 4.75 -9.19 18.38
N ILE A 1070 5.07 -9.60 17.15
CA ILE A 1070 5.80 -10.86 16.91
C ILE A 1070 7.27 -10.72 17.33
N ASP A 1071 7.91 -11.86 17.65
CA ASP A 1071 9.35 -11.90 17.81
C ASP A 1071 10.03 -12.27 16.48
N THR A 1072 10.80 -11.33 15.92
CA THR A 1072 11.57 -11.57 14.69
C THR A 1072 12.82 -12.41 14.92
N ARG A 1073 13.24 -12.57 16.20
CA ARG A 1073 14.44 -13.30 16.64
C ARG A 1073 15.74 -12.80 16.01
N ALA A 1074 15.76 -11.55 15.55
CA ALA A 1074 16.88 -11.00 14.78
C ALA A 1074 18.00 -10.40 15.66
N ALA A 1075 17.66 -9.71 16.75
CA ALA A 1075 18.63 -8.99 17.58
C ALA A 1075 19.41 -9.90 18.54
N GLN A 1076 18.68 -10.75 19.28
CA GLN A 1076 19.23 -11.57 20.35
C GLN A 1076 20.41 -12.46 19.92
N PRO A 1077 20.40 -13.09 18.72
CA PRO A 1077 21.54 -13.88 18.27
C PRO A 1077 22.86 -13.09 18.12
N LEU A 1078 22.80 -11.76 17.95
CA LEU A 1078 23.98 -10.93 17.74
C LEU A 1078 24.42 -10.11 18.95
N LEU A 1079 23.56 -9.97 19.96
CA LEU A 1079 23.87 -9.20 21.15
C LEU A 1079 25.18 -9.71 21.81
N ASN A 1080 26.14 -8.82 21.99
CA ASN A 1080 27.49 -9.08 22.54
C ASN A 1080 28.32 -10.12 21.78
N ARG A 1081 28.01 -10.43 20.50
CA ARG A 1081 28.76 -11.41 19.69
C ARG A 1081 29.97 -10.84 18.96
N LYS A 1082 29.92 -9.55 18.59
CA LYS A 1082 31.00 -8.85 17.88
C LYS A 1082 31.33 -7.51 18.55
N PRO A 1083 31.78 -7.50 19.82
CA PRO A 1083 31.93 -6.27 20.60
C PRO A 1083 33.01 -5.35 20.03
N ASN A 1084 32.79 -4.04 20.08
CA ASN A 1084 33.79 -3.01 19.74
C ASN A 1084 34.39 -2.31 20.98
N GLY A 1085 34.05 -2.80 22.18
CA GLY A 1085 34.44 -2.25 23.48
C GLY A 1085 33.35 -1.41 24.18
N ASN A 1086 32.32 -0.99 23.45
CA ASN A 1086 31.18 -0.25 24.01
C ASN A 1086 30.04 -1.21 24.41
N LYS A 1087 29.14 -0.73 25.29
CA LYS A 1087 27.96 -1.48 25.71
C LYS A 1087 26.98 -1.64 24.54
N GLU A 1088 26.26 -2.76 24.52
CA GLU A 1088 25.24 -3.08 23.52
C GLU A 1088 23.89 -3.32 24.21
N LYS A 1089 22.78 -2.90 23.56
CA LYS A 1089 21.42 -3.09 24.08
C LYS A 1089 20.43 -3.34 22.93
N ALA A 1090 19.50 -4.27 23.13
CA ALA A 1090 18.40 -4.49 22.20
C ALA A 1090 17.29 -3.45 22.42
N LEU A 1091 16.84 -2.80 21.35
CA LEU A 1091 15.75 -1.81 21.36
C LEU A 1091 14.79 -2.07 20.20
N ASN A 1092 13.49 -1.79 20.41
CA ASN A 1092 12.51 -1.87 19.32
C ASN A 1092 12.80 -0.79 18.27
N PHE A 1093 12.88 -1.19 17.01
CA PHE A 1093 13.30 -0.34 15.90
C PHE A 1093 12.11 0.17 15.09
N LEU A 1094 11.68 1.40 15.37
CA LEU A 1094 10.58 2.04 14.66
C LEU A 1094 11.08 2.93 13.52
N THR A 1095 10.30 2.96 12.43
CA THR A 1095 10.64 3.68 11.21
C THR A 1095 9.49 4.59 10.73
N PRO A 1096 9.01 5.54 11.57
CA PRO A 1096 7.99 6.51 11.14
C PRO A 1096 8.52 7.41 10.02
N HIS A 1097 7.65 7.98 9.18
CA HIS A 1097 8.09 8.77 8.03
C HIS A 1097 8.70 10.12 8.44
N GLN A 1098 9.81 10.50 7.80
CA GLN A 1098 10.62 11.65 8.19
C GLN A 1098 10.00 13.01 7.91
N LYS A 1099 10.49 14.03 8.61
CA LYS A 1099 10.12 15.45 8.40
C LYS A 1099 10.90 16.11 7.26
N TRP A 1100 12.11 15.62 6.99
CA TRP A 1100 13.13 16.23 6.13
C TRP A 1100 13.22 15.55 4.76
N GLY A 1101 12.16 14.85 4.38
CA GLY A 1101 12.07 14.13 3.13
C GLY A 1101 10.69 13.54 2.96
N ILE A 1102 10.37 13.14 1.74
CA ILE A 1102 9.24 12.27 1.47
C ILE A 1102 9.84 10.94 1.02
N HIS A 1103 9.80 9.96 1.92
CA HIS A 1103 10.64 8.77 1.81
C HIS A 1103 12.10 9.21 1.71
N SER A 1104 12.85 8.73 0.70
CA SER A 1104 14.21 9.19 0.41
C SER A 1104 14.30 10.36 -0.58
N THR A 1105 13.22 10.70 -1.28
CA THR A 1105 13.20 11.93 -2.07
C THR A 1105 13.33 13.13 -1.12
N TYR A 1106 14.14 14.11 -1.50
CA TYR A 1106 14.59 15.23 -0.67
C TYR A 1106 15.59 14.90 0.44
N SER A 1107 15.91 13.63 0.70
CA SER A 1107 16.89 13.30 1.76
C SER A 1107 18.31 13.78 1.43
N ASP A 1108 18.65 13.88 0.14
CA ASP A 1108 19.91 14.43 -0.38
C ASP A 1108 19.82 15.93 -0.74
N ASN A 1109 18.64 16.53 -0.58
CA ASN A 1109 18.45 17.96 -0.86
C ASN A 1109 19.13 18.79 0.23
N LEU A 1110 20.03 19.69 -0.17
CA LEU A 1110 20.83 20.47 0.76
C LEU A 1110 19.98 21.29 1.76
N LEU A 1111 18.83 21.82 1.33
CA LEU A 1111 17.95 22.58 2.25
C LEU A 1111 17.42 21.67 3.37
N MET A 1112 16.99 20.45 3.03
CA MET A 1112 16.49 19.50 4.02
C MET A 1112 17.61 18.96 4.92
N LEU A 1113 18.79 18.69 4.37
CA LEU A 1113 19.97 18.32 5.14
C LEU A 1113 20.36 19.42 6.14
N THR A 1114 20.30 20.68 5.72
CA THR A 1114 20.64 21.85 6.55
C THR A 1114 19.61 22.08 7.65
N LEU A 1115 18.31 21.91 7.37
CA LEU A 1115 17.25 22.05 8.36
C LEU A 1115 17.16 20.87 9.34
N SER A 1116 17.77 19.74 8.98
CA SER A 1116 17.82 18.54 9.80
C SER A 1116 19.09 18.48 10.64
N ARG A 1117 19.87 17.41 10.50
CA ARG A 1117 21.17 17.17 11.15
C ARG A 1117 22.23 16.76 10.13
N GLY A 1118 22.07 17.10 8.85
CA GLY A 1118 23.11 16.92 7.83
C GLY A 1118 23.42 15.48 7.40
N GLY A 1119 22.50 14.53 7.61
CA GLY A 1119 22.66 13.14 7.18
C GLY A 1119 21.86 12.15 8.03
N PRO A 1120 22.10 10.84 7.87
CA PRO A 1120 21.41 9.78 8.61
C PRO A 1120 21.51 9.90 10.12
N ILE A 1121 20.34 9.89 10.77
CA ILE A 1121 20.17 9.99 12.23
C ILE A 1121 19.17 8.98 12.77
N VAL A 1122 19.39 8.58 14.03
CA VAL A 1122 18.56 7.66 14.81
C VAL A 1122 18.21 8.29 16.16
N TRP A 1123 16.93 8.39 16.48
CA TRP A 1123 16.44 8.99 17.71
C TRP A 1123 16.34 7.96 18.83
N MET A 1124 16.79 8.30 20.03
CA MET A 1124 16.72 7.42 21.21
C MET A 1124 16.40 8.22 22.47
N SER A 1125 15.92 7.50 23.50
CA SER A 1125 15.63 8.07 24.80
C SER A 1125 16.92 8.53 25.50
N GLU A 1126 16.79 9.51 26.41
CA GLU A 1126 17.91 9.94 27.25
C GLU A 1126 18.42 8.82 28.16
N ASP A 1127 17.52 7.97 28.64
CA ASP A 1127 17.86 6.86 29.53
C ASP A 1127 18.62 5.76 28.79
N ASP A 1128 18.18 5.38 27.58
CA ASP A 1128 18.89 4.40 26.75
C ASP A 1128 20.25 4.93 26.27
N ALA A 1129 20.32 6.21 25.89
CA ALA A 1129 21.56 6.85 25.48
C ALA A 1129 22.57 6.87 26.64
N ARG A 1130 22.14 7.28 27.84
CA ARG A 1130 22.99 7.31 29.04
C ARG A 1130 23.46 5.91 29.44
N ASP A 1131 22.58 4.92 29.37
CA ASP A 1131 22.89 3.51 29.65
C ASP A 1131 23.97 2.96 28.71
N LEU A 1132 23.94 3.37 27.43
CA LEU A 1132 24.90 2.98 26.40
C LEU A 1132 26.15 3.87 26.31
N GLY A 1133 26.23 4.97 27.10
CA GLY A 1133 27.33 5.93 27.02
C GLY A 1133 27.34 6.76 25.72
N ILE A 1134 26.18 6.97 25.11
CA ILE A 1134 25.98 7.74 23.87
C ILE A 1134 25.58 9.18 24.23
N GLN A 1135 26.25 10.16 23.62
CA GLN A 1135 25.88 11.58 23.67
C GLN A 1135 25.08 11.97 22.42
N ASP A 1136 24.39 13.12 22.46
CA ASP A 1136 23.74 13.66 21.26
C ASP A 1136 24.77 13.83 20.14
N ASN A 1137 24.41 13.39 18.94
CA ASN A 1137 25.23 13.46 17.73
C ASN A 1137 26.46 12.52 17.67
N ASP A 1138 26.70 11.67 18.67
CA ASP A 1138 27.69 10.58 18.55
C ASP A 1138 27.33 9.65 17.38
N TRP A 1139 28.34 9.10 16.70
CA TRP A 1139 28.16 7.98 15.78
C TRP A 1139 27.79 6.72 16.54
N ILE A 1140 26.73 6.08 16.05
CA ILE A 1140 26.20 4.82 16.55
C ILE A 1140 26.08 3.82 15.41
N GLU A 1141 26.05 2.55 15.79
CA GLU A 1141 25.74 1.45 14.89
C GLU A 1141 24.52 0.71 15.44
N ALA A 1142 23.58 0.40 14.56
CA ALA A 1142 22.42 -0.45 14.87
C ALA A 1142 22.43 -1.67 13.95
N PHE A 1143 22.28 -2.86 14.51
CA PHE A 1143 22.45 -4.11 13.77
C PHE A 1143 21.65 -5.27 14.35
N ASN A 1144 21.36 -6.26 13.52
CA ASN A 1144 20.74 -7.53 13.89
C ASN A 1144 21.11 -8.61 12.84
N ALA A 1145 20.51 -9.79 12.90
CA ALA A 1145 20.77 -10.89 11.97
C ALA A 1145 20.63 -10.49 10.48
N ASN A 1146 19.81 -9.50 10.17
CA ASN A 1146 19.54 -9.08 8.79
C ASN A 1146 20.68 -8.23 8.22
N GLY A 1147 21.33 -7.41 9.06
CA GLY A 1147 22.41 -6.50 8.64
C GLY A 1147 22.75 -5.42 9.66
N ALA A 1148 23.44 -4.37 9.22
CA ALA A 1148 23.89 -3.26 10.06
C ALA A 1148 23.78 -1.91 9.36
N LEU A 1149 23.52 -0.85 10.13
CA LEU A 1149 23.51 0.54 9.69
C LEU A 1149 24.34 1.43 10.60
N THR A 1150 24.88 2.51 10.05
CA THR A 1150 25.59 3.56 10.81
C THR A 1150 24.90 4.90 10.65
N ALA A 1151 24.80 5.65 11.74
CA ALA A 1151 24.11 6.93 11.80
C ALA A 1151 24.58 7.72 13.03
N ARG A 1152 24.15 8.98 13.16
CA ARG A 1152 24.34 9.75 14.40
C ARG A 1152 23.12 9.67 15.31
N ALA A 1153 23.34 9.68 16.61
CA ALA A 1153 22.27 9.70 17.59
C ALA A 1153 21.58 11.06 17.66
N VAL A 1154 20.27 11.06 17.85
CA VAL A 1154 19.51 12.20 18.38
C VAL A 1154 18.94 11.81 19.72
N VAL A 1155 19.49 12.36 20.79
CA VAL A 1155 19.11 12.02 22.17
C VAL A 1155 17.98 12.97 22.59
N SER A 1156 16.83 12.42 22.98
CA SER A 1156 15.66 13.25 23.29
C SER A 1156 14.70 12.62 24.29
N GLN A 1157 14.30 13.40 25.30
CA GLN A 1157 13.29 13.05 26.29
C GLN A 1157 11.96 12.55 25.70
N ARG A 1158 11.56 13.02 24.52
CA ARG A 1158 10.26 12.65 23.93
C ARG A 1158 10.17 11.19 23.51
N ILE A 1159 11.32 10.52 23.38
CA ILE A 1159 11.42 9.10 23.02
C ILE A 1159 11.34 8.30 24.33
N PRO A 1160 10.34 7.43 24.52
CA PRO A 1160 10.26 6.60 25.71
C PRO A 1160 11.34 5.51 25.69
N ALA A 1161 11.77 5.07 26.87
CA ALA A 1161 12.78 4.03 27.00
C ALA A 1161 12.35 2.69 26.38
N GLY A 1162 13.30 1.96 25.80
CA GLY A 1162 13.07 0.66 25.17
C GLY A 1162 12.66 0.72 23.69
N MET A 1163 12.62 1.90 23.08
CA MET A 1163 12.47 2.07 21.63
C MET A 1163 13.52 3.01 21.05
N THR A 1164 13.72 2.89 19.74
CA THR A 1164 14.51 3.80 18.93
C THR A 1164 13.76 4.12 17.64
N MET A 1165 13.96 5.32 17.08
CA MET A 1165 13.31 5.75 15.85
C MET A 1165 14.31 6.21 14.79
N MET A 1166 14.45 5.46 13.71
CA MET A 1166 15.12 5.92 12.50
C MET A 1166 14.06 6.34 11.48
N TYR A 1167 13.84 7.65 11.34
CA TYR A 1167 12.79 8.12 10.45
C TYR A 1167 13.02 7.66 8.98
N HIS A 1168 11.97 7.16 8.35
CA HIS A 1168 11.93 6.62 6.99
C HIS A 1168 11.89 7.75 5.93
N ALA A 1169 12.76 7.80 4.93
CA ALA A 1169 13.99 7.03 4.68
C ALA A 1169 15.15 7.98 4.37
N GLN A 1170 16.31 7.76 4.97
CA GLN A 1170 17.47 8.68 4.85
C GLN A 1170 18.53 8.18 3.84
N GLU A 1171 18.30 6.99 3.25
CA GLU A 1171 19.05 6.32 2.18
C GLU A 1171 20.58 6.19 2.36
N ARG A 1172 21.32 5.73 1.33
CA ARG A 1172 22.70 5.23 1.42
C ARG A 1172 23.74 6.01 0.60
N ILE A 1173 23.60 7.34 0.48
CA ILE A 1173 24.48 8.16 -0.39
C ILE A 1173 25.15 9.36 0.29
N VAL A 1174 24.65 9.84 1.45
CA VAL A 1174 25.13 11.07 2.10
C VAL A 1174 25.54 10.77 3.53
N ASN A 1175 26.79 11.13 3.89
CA ASN A 1175 27.28 11.18 5.27
C ASN A 1175 27.10 9.87 6.08
N ILE A 1176 27.65 8.77 5.56
CA ILE A 1176 27.59 7.43 6.18
C ILE A 1176 29.01 6.86 6.22
N PRO A 1177 29.61 6.62 7.40
CA PRO A 1177 30.91 5.97 7.50
C PRO A 1177 30.81 4.47 7.22
N GLY A 1178 31.94 3.78 7.19
CA GLY A 1178 32.02 2.32 7.24
C GLY A 1178 31.40 1.75 8.52
N SER A 1179 30.92 0.52 8.44
CA SER A 1179 30.35 -0.24 9.55
C SER A 1179 31.42 -1.12 10.19
N GLU A 1180 31.53 -1.08 11.51
CA GLU A 1180 32.44 -1.95 12.28
C GLU A 1180 31.97 -3.42 12.27
N ILE A 1181 30.67 -3.67 12.07
CA ILE A 1181 30.10 -5.03 11.98
C ILE A 1181 30.38 -5.72 10.64
N THR A 1182 30.28 -4.96 9.55
CA THR A 1182 30.32 -5.52 8.17
C THR A 1182 31.63 -5.25 7.44
N SER A 1183 32.43 -4.28 7.91
CA SER A 1183 33.60 -3.76 7.19
C SER A 1183 33.28 -3.21 5.79
N GLN A 1184 32.01 -2.86 5.54
CA GLN A 1184 31.53 -2.22 4.32
C GLN A 1184 31.00 -0.82 4.66
N ARG A 1185 30.56 -0.05 3.66
CA ARG A 1185 29.77 1.17 3.91
C ARG A 1185 28.60 0.85 4.84
N GLY A 1186 28.30 1.70 5.82
CA GLY A 1186 27.10 1.54 6.64
C GLY A 1186 25.83 1.32 5.82
N GLY A 1187 24.95 0.44 6.31
CA GLY A 1187 23.66 0.17 5.68
C GLY A 1187 22.61 1.25 5.94
N ILE A 1188 21.35 0.90 5.70
CA ILE A 1188 20.18 1.77 5.88
C ILE A 1188 19.20 1.19 6.90
N HIS A 1189 18.11 1.90 7.21
CA HIS A 1189 17.05 1.37 8.09
C HIS A 1189 16.51 0.00 7.67
N ASN A 1190 16.47 -0.34 6.38
CA ASN A 1190 16.04 -1.66 5.91
C ASN A 1190 17.17 -2.69 5.78
N SER A 1191 18.42 -2.34 6.11
CA SER A 1191 19.48 -3.33 6.29
C SER A 1191 19.21 -4.19 7.52
N VAL A 1192 18.44 -3.69 8.48
CA VAL A 1192 18.07 -4.40 9.72
C VAL A 1192 16.64 -4.97 9.68
N THR A 1193 15.92 -4.88 8.56
CA THR A 1193 14.58 -5.46 8.42
C THR A 1193 14.59 -6.70 7.54
N ARG A 1194 13.57 -7.56 7.68
CA ARG A 1194 13.30 -8.67 6.77
C ARG A 1194 11.80 -8.81 6.53
N VAL A 1195 11.41 -9.21 5.33
CA VAL A 1195 10.03 -9.58 4.98
C VAL A 1195 9.65 -10.85 5.73
N CYS A 1196 8.56 -10.77 6.48
CA CYS A 1196 7.87 -11.90 7.10
C CYS A 1196 6.39 -11.80 6.70
N PRO A 1197 5.90 -12.62 5.75
CA PRO A 1197 4.51 -12.54 5.31
C PRO A 1197 3.55 -13.10 6.37
N LYS A 1198 2.26 -12.77 6.24
CA LYS A 1198 1.19 -13.29 7.10
C LYS A 1198 0.22 -14.15 6.29
N PRO A 1199 -0.08 -15.40 6.71
CA PRO A 1199 -0.95 -16.31 5.95
C PRO A 1199 -2.34 -15.74 5.65
N THR A 1200 -2.95 -14.98 6.56
CA THR A 1200 -4.27 -14.38 6.35
C THR A 1200 -4.31 -13.36 5.21
N HIS A 1201 -3.15 -12.84 4.80
CA HIS A 1201 -3.02 -11.94 3.65
C HIS A 1201 -2.75 -12.66 2.32
N MET A 1202 -2.76 -14.00 2.33
CA MET A 1202 -2.64 -14.85 1.13
C MET A 1202 -3.97 -15.43 0.65
N ILE A 1203 -5.04 -15.22 1.41
CA ILE A 1203 -6.37 -15.73 1.10
C ILE A 1203 -6.87 -15.13 -0.22
N GLY A 1204 -7.52 -15.95 -1.04
CA GLY A 1204 -8.13 -15.54 -2.30
C GLY A 1204 -9.34 -16.42 -2.65
N GLY A 1205 -10.03 -16.08 -3.75
CA GLY A 1205 -11.19 -16.84 -4.23
C GLY A 1205 -12.37 -16.90 -3.25
N TYR A 1206 -12.54 -15.86 -2.43
CA TYR A 1206 -13.55 -15.84 -1.38
C TYR A 1206 -14.20 -14.47 -1.19
N ALA A 1207 -15.06 -14.07 -2.12
CA ALA A 1207 -15.79 -12.80 -2.09
C ALA A 1207 -14.86 -11.59 -1.88
N GLN A 1208 -14.89 -10.94 -0.72
CA GLN A 1208 -13.98 -9.83 -0.40
C GLN A 1208 -12.53 -10.25 -0.24
N LEU A 1209 -12.26 -11.50 0.12
CA LEU A 1209 -10.91 -12.07 0.19
C LEU A 1209 -10.60 -12.73 -1.15
N ALA A 1210 -10.51 -11.93 -2.20
CA ALA A 1210 -10.08 -12.31 -3.54
C ALA A 1210 -9.03 -11.30 -4.05
N TYR A 1211 -8.24 -11.67 -5.05
CA TYR A 1211 -7.11 -10.84 -5.45
C TYR A 1211 -7.56 -9.61 -6.23
N GLY A 1212 -6.80 -8.53 -6.11
CA GLY A 1212 -6.79 -7.42 -7.04
C GLY A 1212 -5.47 -6.68 -6.92
N PHE A 1213 -5.01 -6.04 -7.99
CA PHE A 1213 -3.73 -5.34 -7.97
C PHE A 1213 -3.75 -4.21 -6.93
N ASN A 1214 -2.87 -4.31 -5.92
CA ASN A 1214 -2.83 -3.47 -4.70
C ASN A 1214 -4.03 -3.64 -3.73
N TYR A 1215 -5.05 -4.41 -4.09
CA TYR A 1215 -6.26 -4.61 -3.27
C TYR A 1215 -6.00 -5.59 -2.11
N TYR A 1216 -5.35 -6.72 -2.40
CA TYR A 1216 -5.02 -7.73 -1.38
C TYR A 1216 -3.71 -8.42 -1.72
N GLY A 1217 -3.05 -8.95 -0.69
CA GLY A 1217 -1.74 -9.59 -0.80
C GLY A 1217 -0.92 -9.41 0.47
N THR A 1218 0.17 -10.17 0.57
CA THR A 1218 1.11 -10.08 1.69
C THR A 1218 1.70 -8.67 1.80
N VAL A 1219 2.00 -8.23 3.02
CA VAL A 1219 2.38 -6.84 3.32
C VAL A 1219 3.78 -6.73 3.93
N GLY A 1220 4.48 -5.63 3.65
CA GLY A 1220 5.84 -5.37 4.13
C GLY A 1220 5.93 -4.79 5.55
N SER A 1221 5.29 -5.45 6.53
CA SER A 1221 5.33 -5.06 7.95
C SER A 1221 6.76 -5.01 8.49
N ASN A 1222 7.03 -4.15 9.49
CA ASN A 1222 8.40 -3.82 9.90
C ASN A 1222 8.56 -3.25 11.33
N ARG A 1223 7.48 -2.99 12.08
CA ARG A 1223 7.60 -2.27 13.37
C ARG A 1223 7.85 -3.18 14.58
N ASP A 1224 7.63 -4.46 14.40
CA ASP A 1224 7.96 -5.52 15.37
C ASP A 1224 9.47 -5.72 15.50
N GLU A 1225 10.27 -5.18 14.58
CA GLU A 1225 11.72 -5.39 14.52
C GLU A 1225 12.45 -4.90 15.78
N PHE A 1226 13.48 -5.65 16.19
CA PHE A 1226 14.43 -5.24 17.23
C PHE A 1226 15.85 -5.19 16.67
N VAL A 1227 16.64 -4.27 17.20
CA VAL A 1227 18.06 -4.09 16.84
C VAL A 1227 18.93 -3.96 18.07
N VAL A 1228 20.16 -4.45 17.96
CA VAL A 1228 21.24 -4.13 18.89
C VAL A 1228 21.76 -2.73 18.55
N VAL A 1229 21.82 -1.85 19.54
CA VAL A 1229 22.35 -0.48 19.41
C VAL A 1229 23.60 -0.33 20.27
N ARG A 1230 24.62 0.36 19.73
CA ARG A 1230 25.84 0.73 20.44
C ARG A 1230 26.47 2.01 19.90
N LYS A 1231 27.33 2.63 20.70
CA LYS A 1231 28.26 3.67 20.24
C LYS A 1231 29.32 3.06 19.33
N MET A 1232 29.64 3.73 18.21
CA MET A 1232 30.77 3.34 17.36
C MET A 1232 32.10 3.71 18.02
N ASN A 1233 33.15 2.91 17.77
CA ASN A 1233 34.50 3.17 18.24
C ASN A 1233 35.37 3.79 17.13
N ARG A 1234 35.46 3.12 15.97
CA ARG A 1234 36.18 3.60 14.78
C ARG A 1234 35.20 4.14 13.73
N ILE A 1235 35.56 5.26 13.12
CA ILE A 1235 34.79 5.95 12.09
C ILE A 1235 35.66 5.99 10.84
N ASP A 1236 35.73 4.84 10.17
CA ASP A 1236 36.50 4.67 8.94
C ASP A 1236 35.61 4.98 7.73
N TRP A 1237 35.98 5.96 6.90
CA TRP A 1237 35.15 6.37 5.76
C TRP A 1237 35.29 5.49 4.54
N LEU A 1238 36.29 4.61 4.48
CA LEU A 1238 36.51 3.66 3.39
C LEU A 1238 36.58 4.32 1.99
N ASP A 1239 37.15 5.52 1.92
CA ASP A 1239 37.30 6.32 0.69
C ASP A 1239 38.77 6.57 0.29
N GLY A 1240 39.72 6.29 1.19
CA GLY A 1240 41.14 6.50 0.97
C GLY A 1240 41.61 7.94 1.22
N GLU A 1241 40.78 8.80 1.81
CA GLU A 1241 41.16 10.19 2.11
C GLU A 1241 42.07 10.33 3.34
N GLY A 1242 42.11 9.32 4.23
CA GLY A 1242 42.94 9.33 5.44
C GLY A 1242 42.44 10.28 6.53
N ASN A 1243 41.13 10.52 6.58
CA ASN A 1243 40.45 11.43 7.51
C ASN A 1243 39.47 10.67 8.43
N ASP A 1244 39.90 9.51 8.91
CA ASP A 1244 39.14 8.64 9.82
C ASP A 1244 39.29 9.12 11.28
N ASP A 1245 38.29 8.85 12.12
CA ASP A 1245 38.27 9.29 13.53
C ASP A 1245 37.97 8.12 14.49
N SER A 1246 38.23 8.32 15.79
CA SER A 1246 37.85 7.39 16.84
C SER A 1246 37.17 8.11 18.00
N GLN A 1247 36.01 7.58 18.41
CA GLN A 1247 35.17 8.11 19.49
C GLN A 1247 35.56 7.61 20.89
N GLY A 1248 36.70 6.92 21.03
CA GLY A 1248 37.19 6.40 22.31
C GLY A 1248 37.47 7.48 23.36
N SER A 1249 37.44 7.08 24.64
CA SER A 1249 37.74 7.98 25.76
C SER A 1249 39.14 8.58 25.64
N GLN A 1250 39.29 9.88 25.93
CA GLN A 1250 40.58 10.59 25.92
C GLN A 1250 41.66 9.98 26.86
N GLN A 1251 41.35 8.94 27.64
CA GLN A 1251 42.32 8.24 28.49
C GLN A 1251 43.30 7.32 27.73
N GLU A 1252 43.03 6.92 26.48
CA GLU A 1252 43.97 6.09 25.70
C GLU A 1252 44.91 6.88 24.79
N LYS A 1253 44.66 8.17 24.52
CA LYS A 1253 45.61 9.03 23.79
C LYS A 1253 46.78 9.53 24.65
N ALA A 1254 46.84 9.14 25.93
CA ALA A 1254 47.88 9.52 26.90
C ALA A 1254 48.70 8.33 27.43
N LYS A 1255 48.69 7.18 26.74
CA LYS A 1255 49.60 6.05 27.03
C LYS A 1255 50.52 5.74 25.86
#